data_AF-A0A2V2ZMM8-F1
#
_entry.id   AF-A0A2V2ZMM8-F1
#
_cell.length_a   1.000
_cell.length_b   1.000
_cell.length_c   1.000
_cell.angle_alpha   90.00
_cell.angle_beta   90.00
_cell.angle_gamma   90.00
#
_symmetry.space_group_name_H-M   'P 1'
#
loop_
_entity.id
_entity.type
_entity.pdbx_description
1 polymer ?
#
loop_
_entity_poly.entity_id
_entity_poly.type
_entity_poly.pdbx_seq_one_letter_code
_entity_poly.pdbx_strand_id
1 'polypeptide(L)'
;MKNWTFRQWNTVSGWVIFVIAFFTYLSTIEPNFSFWDCGEYISSAVKLEVTHAPGAALFQIVGAVAAIFALGKGENYSIVINAMSALFSALTILFLFWTITHFVRRLLNKDFEEITKHQEISILFAGAVGALCFTFSDTFWFSAVEGEVYSMASMFIALLVWLITKWENEYQAGDSERWIILIFFILGLSVGVHMMCMLAIPAVCLVYYARNYKFTWKNFIWANLITLGILIIVFKIIFPLIMTMFGRLEIFFVNGLGLPFHSGTIAAFILMVAICYFLIKYARKAKRNIYQTAALSVVFMMIGFSCWMVIPIRANANPPMNLNDPDTAIGMLDYYNREQYGDWPTIYGQNYTAFLDANGIEKNEDGSFKTKKTGEIYEKDEKTGTYRKTGDRFNYVFNKSQVSLMPRMFNEDKDVMANYISMYGAPDFTFNYSNEDVADNPQAKQIFDELRAKYEDKSITASDYLKVKPYNLINVQKPSFLQNMDYFITFQNGYYFVRYLMWNFVGRQNDLEGNMESTKGNWISGIPFIDNATVGNQDKMPAKFKNESTVKFFFLPLILGLIGFFFQLNRDFGRFYALLSLFILTSVGIIFYTGVKPFEPRERDYAMVGSFYAFAIWIGLGAGAILWFLQSKIKSNGANIALGVVLLGVPFMMGFQNYNVHDRSNRYTAYDYAYSVLKSLPKNDILFVYGDNDTYPVWAIQETEQFRDDVKVVNFTLASTPWNLDQIKRRTYNAMGIPSQLTHDDYRDGVNDQIYMMKKEDWEGVFSMLKEQGAPETEFQSFRKYLTQDSLTLKQAIEFIKFKSPEKDELLKMYFGEEKFEKYNILPVNKFILPVNKENALKAGIINKEDLPNVANQIMITYKGNTLYKNNLILMDLLANFDWKRPINFSSGGIYDSENIFYLNDYLQFDGFSYRLIPIQTPPSADGDMGRVDANSLYNVVKNFRWGNFKNLNAHFDETATSNIISYRMSASRAAAALALSGQKAKALEILDLAAKEIPAEKYNDPRSLSSIVSGYIIAGQEQKGLQIAEVLKKGIFEEYDYYLSLSKADQSYLRRQMRTKPMEYSLVVSAVTDAYTKIGQKEKAYAYLVKSIEPIDKKFNVFIKDLQEMGRDKAMKESENVQEITPFYQYLFDVMEPYDSTYSKEKENQITTAIIKATK
;
A
#
# COMPACT_ATOMS: atom_id res chain seq x y z
N MET A 1 -51.27 10.35 6.98
CA MET A 1 -50.32 9.59 7.82
C MET A 1 -50.82 9.22 9.23
N LYS A 2 -52.05 9.55 9.67
CA LYS A 2 -52.48 9.31 11.07
C LYS A 2 -52.69 7.83 11.49
N ASN A 3 -52.75 6.87 10.57
CA ASN A 3 -53.06 5.44 10.84
C ASN A 3 -52.03 4.45 10.26
N TRP A 4 -50.76 4.84 10.12
CA TRP A 4 -49.74 3.92 9.61
C TRP A 4 -49.33 2.88 10.65
N THR A 5 -49.12 1.65 10.19
CA THR A 5 -48.57 0.55 11.00
C THR A 5 -47.08 0.75 11.25
N PHE A 6 -46.53 0.14 12.30
CA PHE A 6 -45.09 0.12 12.56
C PHE A 6 -44.28 -0.32 11.33
N ARG A 7 -44.76 -1.33 10.59
CA ARG A 7 -44.09 -1.81 9.37
C ARG A 7 -43.99 -0.70 8.32
N GLN A 8 -45.03 0.11 8.13
CA GLN A 8 -45.02 1.23 7.20
C GLN A 8 -44.06 2.32 7.66
N TRP A 9 -44.11 2.72 8.93
CA TRP A 9 -43.17 3.69 9.50
C TRP A 9 -41.72 3.21 9.40
N ASN A 10 -41.44 1.97 9.79
CA ASN A 10 -40.10 1.38 9.72
C ASN A 10 -39.56 1.33 8.28
N THR A 11 -40.43 1.01 7.32
CA THR A 11 -40.03 0.98 5.90
C THR A 11 -39.70 2.39 5.40
N VAL A 12 -40.59 3.35 5.64
CA VAL A 12 -40.39 4.74 5.16
C VAL A 12 -39.22 5.41 5.87
N SER A 13 -39.07 5.26 7.18
CA SER A 13 -37.94 5.80 7.92
C SER A 13 -36.62 5.23 7.41
N GLY A 14 -36.55 3.92 7.11
CA GLY A 14 -35.37 3.32 6.49
C GLY A 14 -35.00 4.02 5.17
N TRP A 15 -35.98 4.23 4.28
CA TRP A 15 -35.75 4.95 3.03
C TRP A 15 -35.39 6.42 3.21
N VAL A 16 -35.90 7.10 4.25
CA VAL A 16 -35.48 8.47 4.59
C VAL A 16 -34.02 8.48 5.02
N ILE A 17 -33.58 7.54 5.87
CA ILE A 17 -32.18 7.42 6.27
C ILE A 17 -31.29 7.08 5.05
N PHE A 18 -31.75 6.19 4.15
CA PHE A 18 -31.08 5.93 2.88
C PHE A 18 -30.90 7.20 2.06
N VAL A 19 -31.94 8.03 1.93
CA VAL A 19 -31.87 9.29 1.17
C VAL A 19 -30.86 10.26 1.80
N ILE A 20 -30.84 10.36 3.13
CA ILE A 20 -29.84 11.19 3.85
C ILE A 20 -28.43 10.70 3.54
N ALA A 21 -28.16 9.40 3.69
CA ALA A 21 -26.85 8.81 3.41
C ALA A 21 -26.47 8.97 1.93
N PHE A 22 -27.40 8.70 1.00
CA PHE A 22 -27.18 8.81 -0.44
C PHE A 22 -26.80 10.23 -0.84
N PHE A 23 -27.54 11.25 -0.40
CA PHE A 23 -27.18 12.64 -0.71
C PHE A 23 -25.90 13.09 -0.03
N THR A 24 -25.63 12.61 1.19
CA THR A 24 -24.37 12.88 1.88
C THR A 24 -23.21 12.39 1.02
N TYR A 25 -23.18 11.09 0.69
CA TYR A 25 -22.10 10.49 -0.09
C TYR A 25 -22.03 11.04 -1.51
N LEU A 26 -23.17 11.16 -2.20
CA LEU A 26 -23.22 11.67 -3.57
C LEU A 26 -22.72 13.12 -3.66
N SER A 27 -22.99 13.95 -2.66
CA SER A 27 -22.52 15.34 -2.65
C SER A 27 -21.02 15.47 -2.36
N THR A 28 -20.40 14.43 -1.80
CA THR A 28 -19.00 14.42 -1.36
C THR A 28 -18.10 13.52 -2.21
N ILE A 29 -18.61 12.92 -3.30
CA ILE A 29 -17.79 12.06 -4.17
C ILE A 29 -16.66 12.82 -4.83
N GLU A 30 -15.56 12.12 -5.10
CA GLU A 30 -14.51 12.65 -5.96
C GLU A 30 -15.03 12.72 -7.42
N PRO A 31 -14.83 13.83 -8.16
CA PRO A 31 -15.35 13.96 -9.52
C PRO A 31 -14.71 13.00 -10.53
N ASN A 32 -13.42 12.71 -10.35
CA ASN A 32 -12.64 11.82 -11.21
C ASN A 32 -12.24 10.55 -10.44
N PHE A 33 -11.07 9.98 -10.70
CA PHE A 33 -10.53 8.86 -9.92
C PHE A 33 -9.55 9.37 -8.86
N SER A 34 -9.43 8.63 -7.75
CA SER A 34 -8.48 8.86 -6.67
C SER A 34 -7.17 8.09 -6.89
N PHE A 35 -6.17 8.32 -6.02
CA PHE A 35 -4.95 7.49 -5.96
C PHE A 35 -5.28 6.06 -5.50
N TRP A 36 -4.28 5.17 -5.48
CA TRP A 36 -4.45 3.74 -5.18
C TRP A 36 -5.32 3.01 -6.21
N ASP A 37 -6.06 1.98 -5.79
CA ASP A 37 -6.72 1.01 -6.65
C ASP A 37 -7.95 1.58 -7.40
N CYS A 38 -8.42 2.77 -7.05
CA CYS A 38 -9.60 3.40 -7.65
C CYS A 38 -9.49 3.53 -9.19
N GLY A 39 -8.33 3.95 -9.70
CA GLY A 39 -8.09 4.06 -11.13
C GLY A 39 -8.18 2.71 -11.87
N GLU A 40 -7.70 1.65 -11.24
CA GLU A 40 -7.76 0.28 -11.74
C GLU A 40 -9.20 -0.25 -11.76
N TYR A 41 -9.92 -0.14 -10.63
CA TYR A 41 -11.30 -0.61 -10.52
C TYR A 41 -12.26 0.13 -11.46
N ILE A 42 -12.08 1.44 -11.65
CA ILE A 42 -12.86 2.21 -12.62
C ILE A 42 -12.56 1.74 -14.05
N SER A 43 -11.29 1.57 -14.42
CA SER A 43 -10.90 1.08 -15.76
C SER A 43 -11.53 -0.29 -16.04
N SER A 44 -11.42 -1.17 -15.06
CA SER A 44 -11.98 -2.51 -15.11
C SER A 44 -13.50 -2.51 -15.20
N ALA A 45 -14.21 -1.68 -14.44
CA ALA A 45 -15.66 -1.55 -14.52
C ALA A 45 -16.13 -1.05 -15.90
N VAL A 46 -15.43 -0.08 -16.49
CA VAL A 46 -15.84 0.56 -17.75
C VAL A 46 -15.65 -0.36 -18.94
N LYS A 47 -14.56 -1.15 -18.98
CA LYS A 47 -14.18 -1.98 -20.13
C LYS A 47 -14.16 -3.48 -19.86
N LEU A 48 -14.63 -3.91 -18.69
CA LEU A 48 -14.56 -5.30 -18.23
C LEU A 48 -13.12 -5.85 -18.33
N GLU A 49 -12.17 -5.08 -17.80
CA GLU A 49 -10.74 -5.47 -17.76
C GLU A 49 -10.44 -6.31 -16.52
N VAL A 50 -9.26 -6.96 -16.45
CA VAL A 50 -8.93 -7.86 -15.32
C VAL A 50 -8.06 -7.12 -14.31
N THR A 51 -8.58 -6.96 -13.09
CA THR A 51 -7.89 -6.33 -11.94
C THR A 51 -6.93 -7.29 -11.26
N HIS A 52 -6.26 -6.84 -10.20
CA HIS A 52 -5.41 -7.66 -9.35
C HIS A 52 -6.21 -8.76 -8.65
N ALA A 53 -5.54 -9.89 -8.39
CA ALA A 53 -6.11 -11.07 -7.77
C ALA A 53 -6.63 -10.80 -6.34
N PRO A 54 -7.79 -11.34 -5.92
CA PRO A 54 -8.62 -12.34 -6.61
C PRO A 54 -9.69 -11.71 -7.52
N GLY A 55 -9.59 -10.43 -7.87
CA GLY A 55 -10.52 -9.74 -8.76
C GLY A 55 -11.89 -9.45 -8.15
N ALA A 56 -12.68 -8.64 -8.87
CA ALA A 56 -14.01 -8.18 -8.42
C ALA A 56 -15.07 -8.31 -9.52
N ALA A 57 -15.25 -9.54 -10.03
CA ALA A 57 -16.13 -9.87 -11.15
C ALA A 57 -17.54 -9.23 -11.12
N LEU A 58 -18.23 -9.30 -9.98
CA LEU A 58 -19.56 -8.73 -9.84
C LEU A 58 -19.53 -7.20 -9.80
N PHE A 59 -18.53 -6.62 -9.13
CA PHE A 59 -18.31 -5.17 -9.16
C PHE A 59 -18.09 -4.68 -10.58
N GLN A 60 -17.30 -5.40 -11.38
CA GLN A 60 -17.05 -5.10 -12.79
C GLN A 60 -18.32 -5.17 -13.63
N ILE A 61 -19.12 -6.25 -13.50
CA ILE A 61 -20.36 -6.42 -14.27
C ILE A 61 -21.37 -5.31 -13.94
N VAL A 62 -21.56 -5.01 -12.66
CA VAL A 62 -22.46 -3.94 -12.22
C VAL A 62 -21.93 -2.58 -12.65
N GLY A 63 -20.62 -2.37 -12.55
CA GLY A 63 -19.93 -1.17 -13.01
C GLY A 63 -20.07 -0.94 -14.51
N ALA A 64 -19.98 -1.99 -15.32
CA ALA A 64 -20.20 -1.91 -16.77
C ALA A 64 -21.64 -1.49 -17.12
N VAL A 65 -22.63 -1.94 -16.34
CA VAL A 65 -24.01 -1.47 -16.46
C VAL A 65 -24.14 -0.01 -16.02
N ALA A 66 -23.51 0.36 -14.91
CA ALA A 66 -23.52 1.74 -14.42
C ALA A 66 -22.87 2.69 -15.43
N ALA A 67 -21.75 2.29 -16.05
CA ALA A 67 -21.01 3.05 -17.05
C ALA A 67 -21.86 3.47 -18.26
N ILE A 68 -22.98 2.80 -18.55
CA ILE A 68 -23.94 3.23 -19.59
C ILE A 68 -24.46 4.65 -19.30
N PHE A 69 -24.61 5.03 -18.02
CA PHE A 69 -25.04 6.36 -17.61
C PHE A 69 -23.99 7.46 -17.82
N ALA A 70 -22.76 7.12 -18.22
CA ALA A 70 -21.78 8.11 -18.70
C ALA A 70 -22.12 8.63 -20.11
N LEU A 71 -23.09 8.01 -20.81
CA LEU A 71 -23.58 8.40 -22.13
C LEU A 71 -22.46 8.48 -23.20
N GLY A 72 -21.47 7.59 -23.08
CA GLY A 72 -20.32 7.51 -24.00
C GLY A 72 -19.30 8.65 -23.86
N LYS A 73 -19.41 9.50 -22.82
CA LYS A 73 -18.43 10.55 -22.53
C LYS A 73 -17.39 10.02 -21.56
N GLY A 74 -16.14 9.90 -22.02
CA GLY A 74 -15.02 9.33 -21.26
C GLY A 74 -14.84 9.96 -19.88
N GLU A 75 -14.88 11.30 -19.84
CA GLU A 75 -14.75 12.14 -18.63
C GLU A 75 -15.81 11.86 -17.55
N ASN A 76 -16.95 11.25 -17.91
CA ASN A 76 -18.04 10.98 -16.98
C ASN A 76 -17.99 9.57 -16.37
N TYR A 77 -17.10 8.69 -16.83
CA TYR A 77 -17.08 7.32 -16.30
C TYR A 77 -16.74 7.29 -14.81
N SER A 78 -15.72 8.04 -14.38
CA SER A 78 -15.29 8.05 -12.98
C SER A 78 -16.40 8.52 -12.02
N ILE A 79 -17.05 9.65 -12.32
CA ILE A 79 -18.13 10.16 -11.45
C ILE A 79 -19.31 9.17 -11.36
N VAL A 80 -19.62 8.46 -12.44
CA VAL A 80 -20.70 7.45 -12.47
C VAL A 80 -20.34 6.23 -11.60
N ILE A 81 -19.11 5.74 -11.68
CA ILE A 81 -18.65 4.62 -10.85
C ILE A 81 -18.51 5.04 -9.37
N ASN A 82 -18.06 6.26 -9.08
CA ASN A 82 -18.05 6.78 -7.71
C ASN A 82 -19.47 6.95 -7.16
N ALA A 83 -20.43 7.42 -7.97
CA ALA A 83 -21.83 7.49 -7.59
C ALA A 83 -22.45 6.10 -7.35
N MET A 84 -21.98 5.07 -8.07
CA MET A 84 -22.35 3.68 -7.80
C MET A 84 -21.87 3.23 -6.41
N SER A 85 -20.63 3.55 -6.02
CA SER A 85 -20.15 3.31 -4.64
C SER A 85 -21.02 4.02 -3.61
N ALA A 86 -21.34 5.31 -3.83
CA ALA A 86 -22.21 6.07 -2.94
C ALA A 86 -23.60 5.43 -2.78
N LEU A 87 -24.17 4.89 -3.87
CA LEU A 87 -25.43 4.16 -3.87
C LEU A 87 -25.36 2.88 -3.01
N PHE A 88 -24.32 2.05 -3.20
CA PHE A 88 -24.16 0.82 -2.42
C PHE A 88 -23.89 1.10 -0.93
N SER A 89 -23.11 2.13 -0.63
CA SER A 89 -22.91 2.58 0.75
C SER A 89 -24.23 3.06 1.38
N ALA A 90 -25.07 3.82 0.66
CA ALA A 90 -26.39 4.20 1.17
C ALA A 90 -27.31 2.98 1.41
N LEU A 91 -27.26 1.97 0.54
CA LEU A 91 -27.99 0.70 0.75
C LEU A 91 -27.49 -0.04 2.00
N THR A 92 -26.19 0.03 2.32
CA THR A 92 -25.65 -0.50 3.58
C THR A 92 -26.35 0.14 4.78
N ILE A 93 -26.51 1.47 4.77
CA ILE A 93 -27.19 2.21 5.85
C ILE A 93 -28.67 1.82 5.95
N LEU A 94 -29.35 1.60 4.82
CA LEU A 94 -30.73 1.12 4.79
C LEU A 94 -30.89 -0.22 5.52
N PHE A 95 -30.04 -1.20 5.17
CA PHE A 95 -30.05 -2.52 5.79
C PHE A 95 -29.61 -2.47 7.25
N LEU A 96 -28.67 -1.59 7.62
CA LEU A 96 -28.28 -1.35 9.00
C LEU A 96 -29.46 -0.84 9.84
N PHE A 97 -30.18 0.18 9.35
CA PHE A 97 -31.36 0.71 10.02
C PHE A 97 -32.41 -0.37 10.28
N TRP A 98 -32.73 -1.19 9.27
CA TRP A 98 -33.70 -2.27 9.44
C TRP A 98 -33.20 -3.40 10.36
N THR A 99 -31.88 -3.65 10.38
CA THR A 99 -31.26 -4.60 11.30
C THR A 99 -31.37 -4.12 12.74
N ILE A 100 -31.02 -2.86 13.02
CA ILE A 100 -31.12 -2.27 14.36
C ILE A 100 -32.56 -2.29 14.85
N THR A 101 -33.49 -1.79 14.03
CA THR A 101 -34.92 -1.72 14.43
C THR A 101 -35.50 -3.10 14.73
N HIS A 102 -35.09 -4.14 13.99
CA HIS A 102 -35.44 -5.52 14.29
C HIS A 102 -34.89 -5.98 15.65
N PHE A 103 -33.59 -5.80 15.92
CA PHE A 103 -32.98 -6.22 17.19
C PHE A 103 -33.51 -5.44 18.40
N VAL A 104 -33.71 -4.12 18.28
CA VAL A 104 -34.32 -3.30 19.34
C VAL A 104 -35.75 -3.80 19.61
N ARG A 105 -36.56 -4.01 18.56
CA ARG A 105 -37.92 -4.55 18.71
C ARG A 105 -37.91 -5.88 19.46
N ARG A 106 -37.00 -6.81 19.11
CA ARG A 106 -36.83 -8.11 19.78
C ARG A 106 -36.46 -7.99 21.25
N LEU A 107 -35.59 -7.05 21.61
CA LEU A 107 -35.18 -6.80 23.00
C LEU A 107 -36.32 -6.24 23.84
N LEU A 108 -37.19 -5.41 23.24
CA LEU A 108 -38.31 -4.76 23.94
C LEU A 108 -39.57 -5.64 24.00
N ASN A 109 -39.86 -6.41 22.94
CA ASN A 109 -40.96 -7.35 22.88
C ASN A 109 -40.55 -8.63 22.13
N LYS A 110 -40.54 -9.77 22.85
CA LYS A 110 -40.01 -11.05 22.37
C LYS A 110 -40.83 -11.68 21.24
N ASP A 111 -42.15 -11.50 21.24
CA ASP A 111 -43.06 -12.29 20.39
C ASP A 111 -43.77 -11.48 19.29
N PHE A 112 -43.34 -10.24 19.03
CA PHE A 112 -43.83 -9.41 17.91
C PHE A 112 -45.32 -9.04 17.87
N GLU A 113 -46.15 -9.55 18.79
CA GLU A 113 -47.61 -9.51 18.63
C GLU A 113 -48.21 -8.11 18.85
N GLU A 114 -47.62 -7.23 19.67
CA GLU A 114 -48.06 -5.82 19.80
C GLU A 114 -46.91 -4.85 20.15
N ILE A 115 -46.77 -3.73 19.42
CA ILE A 115 -45.83 -2.65 19.75
C ILE A 115 -46.65 -1.43 20.17
N THR A 116 -46.39 -0.92 21.37
CA THR A 116 -47.01 0.35 21.81
C THR A 116 -46.43 1.52 21.00
N LYS A 117 -47.20 2.60 20.81
CA LYS A 117 -46.73 3.80 20.10
C LYS A 117 -45.42 4.38 20.65
N HIS A 118 -45.22 4.28 21.96
CA HIS A 118 -43.97 4.69 22.62
C HIS A 118 -42.78 3.82 22.20
N GLN A 119 -42.96 2.49 22.19
CA GLN A 119 -41.91 1.56 21.76
C GLN A 119 -41.60 1.73 20.27
N GLU A 120 -42.61 1.97 19.44
CA GLU A 120 -42.44 2.32 18.03
C GLU A 120 -41.52 3.52 17.86
N ILE A 121 -41.79 4.62 18.57
CA ILE A 121 -40.93 5.82 18.55
C ILE A 121 -39.49 5.47 18.98
N SER A 122 -39.33 4.75 20.10
CA SER A 122 -38.01 4.38 20.61
C SER A 122 -37.21 3.50 19.63
N ILE A 123 -37.88 2.55 18.97
CA ILE A 123 -37.27 1.66 17.98
C ILE A 123 -36.79 2.47 16.77
N LEU A 124 -37.61 3.38 16.25
CA LEU A 124 -37.26 4.18 15.07
C LEU A 124 -36.09 5.15 15.36
N PHE A 125 -36.08 5.81 16.51
CA PHE A 125 -34.95 6.65 16.93
C PHE A 125 -33.68 5.84 17.16
N ALA A 126 -33.77 4.67 17.78
CA ALA A 126 -32.63 3.77 17.97
C ALA A 126 -32.02 3.34 16.61
N GLY A 127 -32.87 2.98 15.65
CA GLY A 127 -32.47 2.72 14.27
C GLY A 127 -31.75 3.89 13.62
N ALA A 128 -32.33 5.09 13.72
CA ALA A 128 -31.78 6.30 13.11
C ALA A 128 -30.43 6.70 13.74
N VAL A 129 -30.30 6.66 15.07
CA VAL A 129 -29.05 7.00 15.77
C VAL A 129 -27.92 6.06 15.37
N GLY A 130 -28.12 4.74 15.46
CA GLY A 130 -27.07 3.78 15.11
C GLY A 130 -26.69 3.81 13.63
N ALA A 131 -27.68 3.90 12.73
CA ALA A 131 -27.44 3.95 11.29
C ALA A 131 -26.72 5.25 10.86
N LEU A 132 -27.10 6.40 11.42
CA LEU A 132 -26.44 7.67 11.12
C LEU A 132 -25.05 7.79 11.76
N CYS A 133 -24.81 7.19 12.94
CA CYS A 133 -23.45 7.15 13.50
C CYS A 133 -22.49 6.40 12.57
N PHE A 134 -22.94 5.31 11.94
CA PHE A 134 -22.16 4.62 10.93
C PHE A 134 -22.07 5.41 9.62
N THR A 135 -23.16 6.10 9.23
CA THR A 135 -23.20 6.95 8.03
C THR A 135 -22.06 7.97 8.06
N PHE A 136 -21.84 8.58 9.22
CA PHE A 136 -20.84 9.63 9.44
C PHE A 136 -19.56 9.12 10.11
N SER A 137 -19.33 7.80 10.15
CA SER A 137 -18.07 7.24 10.63
C SER A 137 -16.97 7.36 9.57
N ASP A 138 -15.76 7.62 10.02
CA ASP A 138 -14.64 8.05 9.17
C ASP A 138 -14.28 7.03 8.07
N THR A 139 -13.95 5.80 8.48
CA THR A 139 -13.52 4.73 7.56
C THR A 139 -14.60 4.37 6.54
N PHE A 140 -15.87 4.34 6.98
CA PHE A 140 -16.98 3.99 6.09
C PHE A 140 -17.28 5.10 5.09
N TRP A 141 -17.28 6.37 5.52
CA TRP A 141 -17.52 7.51 4.62
C TRP A 141 -16.38 7.65 3.61
N PHE A 142 -15.12 7.48 4.02
CA PHE A 142 -13.97 7.46 3.11
C PHE A 142 -14.17 6.47 1.94
N SER A 143 -14.60 5.25 2.24
CA SER A 143 -14.83 4.20 1.23
C SER A 143 -16.12 4.42 0.42
N ALA A 144 -17.04 5.28 0.88
CA ALA A 144 -18.31 5.54 0.22
C ALA A 144 -18.22 6.55 -0.94
N VAL A 145 -17.12 7.30 -1.03
CA VAL A 145 -16.97 8.44 -1.95
C VAL A 145 -16.01 8.18 -3.11
N GLU A 146 -15.51 6.95 -3.25
CA GLU A 146 -14.61 6.52 -4.32
C GLU A 146 -14.99 5.16 -4.92
N GLY A 147 -14.57 4.91 -6.15
CA GLY A 147 -14.89 3.74 -6.96
C GLY A 147 -14.14 2.47 -6.56
N GLU A 148 -14.25 2.03 -5.30
CA GLU A 148 -13.64 0.80 -4.78
C GLU A 148 -14.67 -0.28 -4.36
N VAL A 149 -14.20 -1.51 -4.17
CA VAL A 149 -15.02 -2.70 -3.86
C VAL A 149 -15.64 -2.69 -2.45
N TYR A 150 -15.09 -1.93 -1.51
CA TYR A 150 -15.48 -1.95 -0.10
C TYR A 150 -16.88 -1.39 0.16
N SER A 151 -17.35 -0.47 -0.69
CA SER A 151 -18.73 0.04 -0.68
C SER A 151 -19.74 -1.09 -0.91
N MET A 152 -19.53 -1.89 -1.95
CA MET A 152 -20.35 -3.04 -2.30
C MET A 152 -20.17 -4.17 -1.28
N ALA A 153 -18.95 -4.45 -0.83
CA ALA A 153 -18.70 -5.49 0.18
C ALA A 153 -19.46 -5.23 1.49
N SER A 154 -19.47 -3.97 1.95
CA SER A 154 -20.22 -3.53 3.13
C SER A 154 -21.73 -3.71 2.95
N MET A 155 -22.24 -3.39 1.74
CA MET A 155 -23.64 -3.62 1.39
C MET A 155 -24.02 -5.10 1.46
N PHE A 156 -23.17 -6.00 0.94
CA PHE A 156 -23.40 -7.45 1.02
C PHE A 156 -23.38 -7.96 2.46
N ILE A 157 -22.46 -7.50 3.31
CA ILE A 157 -22.45 -7.85 4.75
C ILE A 157 -23.76 -7.40 5.41
N ALA A 158 -24.17 -6.15 5.19
CA ALA A 158 -25.38 -5.60 5.78
C ALA A 158 -26.64 -6.32 5.27
N LEU A 159 -26.69 -6.63 3.97
CA LEU A 159 -27.76 -7.40 3.34
C LEU A 159 -27.87 -8.80 3.94
N LEU A 160 -26.75 -9.53 4.10
CA LEU A 160 -26.74 -10.88 4.69
C LEU A 160 -27.25 -10.88 6.13
N VAL A 161 -26.79 -9.92 6.95
CA VAL A 161 -27.25 -9.76 8.34
C VAL A 161 -28.73 -9.37 8.38
N TRP A 162 -29.19 -8.50 7.48
CA TRP A 162 -30.60 -8.13 7.40
C TRP A 162 -31.49 -9.29 6.92
N LEU A 163 -31.05 -10.08 5.93
CA LEU A 163 -31.81 -11.22 5.40
C LEU A 163 -32.07 -12.30 6.47
N ILE A 164 -31.14 -12.52 7.40
CA ILE A 164 -31.41 -13.46 8.49
C ILE A 164 -32.44 -12.90 9.50
N THR A 165 -32.53 -11.58 9.67
CA THR A 165 -33.64 -10.97 10.43
C THR A 165 -34.99 -11.15 9.72
N LYS A 166 -34.99 -11.13 8.39
CA LYS A 166 -36.17 -11.39 7.56
C LYS A 166 -36.65 -12.83 7.70
N TRP A 167 -35.73 -13.80 7.61
CA TRP A 167 -36.00 -15.19 7.95
C TRP A 167 -36.58 -15.31 9.37
N GLU A 168 -35.94 -14.66 10.35
CA GLU A 168 -36.34 -14.76 11.76
C GLU A 168 -37.75 -14.17 12.03
N ASN A 169 -38.16 -13.13 11.30
CA ASN A 169 -39.51 -12.57 11.39
C ASN A 169 -40.58 -13.54 10.82
N GLU A 170 -40.19 -14.39 9.87
CA GLU A 170 -41.09 -15.27 9.12
C GLU A 170 -40.81 -16.76 9.41
N TYR A 171 -40.09 -17.09 10.48
CA TYR A 171 -39.60 -18.45 10.76
C TYR A 171 -40.69 -19.52 10.95
N GLN A 172 -41.95 -19.10 11.14
CA GLN A 172 -43.13 -19.98 11.21
C GLN A 172 -43.87 -20.12 9.88
N ALA A 173 -43.53 -19.33 8.86
CA ALA A 173 -44.14 -19.44 7.54
C ALA A 173 -43.67 -20.74 6.87
N GLY A 174 -44.58 -21.41 6.14
CA GLY A 174 -44.28 -22.69 5.48
C GLY A 174 -43.23 -22.63 4.37
N ASP A 175 -42.81 -21.43 3.98
CA ASP A 175 -41.81 -21.14 2.95
C ASP A 175 -40.64 -20.29 3.47
N SER A 176 -40.43 -20.25 4.80
CA SER A 176 -39.42 -19.42 5.45
C SER A 176 -37.99 -19.69 4.93
N GLU A 177 -37.70 -20.92 4.52
CA GLU A 177 -36.40 -21.40 4.05
C GLU A 177 -35.94 -20.70 2.76
N ARG A 178 -36.84 -20.03 2.01
CA ARG A 178 -36.48 -19.19 0.87
C ARG A 178 -35.43 -18.15 1.21
N TRP A 179 -35.47 -17.61 2.43
CA TRP A 179 -34.53 -16.61 2.91
C TRP A 179 -33.14 -17.21 3.11
N ILE A 180 -33.05 -18.45 3.58
CA ILE A 180 -31.78 -19.18 3.70
C ILE A 180 -31.20 -19.45 2.31
N ILE A 181 -32.02 -19.90 1.36
CA ILE A 181 -31.57 -20.13 -0.03
C ILE A 181 -31.06 -18.81 -0.65
N LEU A 182 -31.77 -17.71 -0.44
CA LEU A 182 -31.36 -16.38 -0.90
C LEU A 182 -30.05 -15.93 -0.24
N ILE A 183 -29.86 -16.16 1.06
CA ILE A 183 -28.59 -15.87 1.74
C ILE A 183 -27.43 -16.60 1.05
N PHE A 184 -27.58 -17.88 0.73
CA PHE A 184 -26.53 -18.64 0.05
C PHE A 184 -26.30 -18.19 -1.40
N PHE A 185 -27.35 -17.78 -2.13
CA PHE A 185 -27.19 -17.10 -3.43
C PHE A 185 -26.34 -15.83 -3.32
N ILE A 186 -26.66 -14.99 -2.33
CA ILE A 186 -25.97 -13.71 -2.08
C ILE A 186 -24.53 -13.96 -1.60
N LEU A 187 -24.28 -14.99 -0.81
CA LEU A 187 -22.92 -15.43 -0.46
C LEU A 187 -22.11 -15.79 -1.70
N GLY A 188 -22.70 -16.54 -2.65
CA GLY A 188 -22.07 -16.86 -3.93
C GLY A 188 -21.74 -15.63 -4.76
N LEU A 189 -22.68 -14.67 -4.86
CA LEU A 189 -22.45 -13.38 -5.55
C LEU A 189 -21.37 -12.55 -4.87
N SER A 190 -21.32 -12.54 -3.53
CA SER A 190 -20.38 -11.73 -2.76
C SER A 190 -18.91 -12.08 -3.00
N VAL A 191 -18.63 -13.32 -3.46
CA VAL A 191 -17.27 -13.72 -3.88
C VAL A 191 -16.81 -12.92 -5.10
N GLY A 192 -17.74 -12.54 -5.98
CA GLY A 192 -17.51 -11.61 -7.09
C GLY A 192 -17.24 -10.17 -6.66
N VAL A 193 -17.30 -9.86 -5.38
CA VAL A 193 -17.01 -8.52 -4.85
C VAL A 193 -15.78 -8.58 -3.96
N HIS A 194 -15.87 -9.31 -2.85
CA HIS A 194 -14.78 -9.48 -1.90
C HIS A 194 -15.05 -10.65 -0.95
N MET A 195 -14.04 -11.46 -0.65
CA MET A 195 -14.18 -12.65 0.20
C MET A 195 -14.59 -12.35 1.65
N MET A 196 -14.36 -11.12 2.14
CA MET A 196 -14.73 -10.70 3.50
C MET A 196 -16.24 -10.82 3.80
N CYS A 197 -17.09 -10.79 2.78
CA CYS A 197 -18.54 -10.87 2.96
C CYS A 197 -18.97 -12.19 3.63
N MET A 198 -18.19 -13.25 3.42
CA MET A 198 -18.42 -14.55 4.03
C MET A 198 -18.18 -14.56 5.55
N LEU A 199 -17.52 -13.54 6.12
CA LEU A 199 -17.36 -13.40 7.57
C LEU A 199 -18.69 -13.10 8.28
N ALA A 200 -19.77 -12.80 7.54
CA ALA A 200 -21.12 -12.71 8.07
C ALA A 200 -21.79 -14.07 8.32
N ILE A 201 -21.26 -15.17 7.76
CA ILE A 201 -21.84 -16.53 7.88
C ILE A 201 -22.05 -16.92 9.36
N PRO A 202 -21.08 -16.72 10.27
CA PRO A 202 -21.28 -17.11 11.66
C PRO A 202 -22.42 -16.35 12.35
N ALA A 203 -22.55 -15.04 12.10
CA ALA A 203 -23.67 -14.27 12.62
C ALA A 203 -25.02 -14.79 12.09
N VAL A 204 -25.11 -15.11 10.81
CA VAL A 204 -26.30 -15.71 10.20
C VAL A 204 -26.66 -17.04 10.88
N CYS A 205 -25.69 -17.95 11.01
CA CYS A 205 -25.91 -19.26 11.62
C CYS A 205 -26.31 -19.15 13.10
N LEU A 206 -25.71 -18.21 13.84
CA LEU A 206 -25.95 -18.01 15.25
C LEU A 206 -27.29 -17.31 15.53
N VAL A 207 -27.79 -16.43 14.64
CA VAL A 207 -29.17 -15.93 14.70
C VAL A 207 -30.17 -17.06 14.44
N TYR A 208 -29.93 -17.89 13.43
CA TYR A 208 -30.74 -19.08 13.17
C TYR A 208 -30.82 -20.01 14.40
N TYR A 209 -29.67 -20.25 15.04
CA TYR A 209 -29.59 -21.01 16.28
C TYR A 209 -30.38 -20.36 17.42
N ALA A 210 -30.15 -19.06 17.66
CA ALA A 210 -30.79 -18.30 18.74
C ALA A 210 -32.31 -18.24 18.60
N ARG A 211 -32.85 -18.42 17.39
CA ARG A 211 -34.31 -18.52 17.19
C ARG A 211 -34.86 -19.92 17.44
N ASN A 212 -34.20 -20.96 16.95
CA ASN A 212 -34.74 -22.32 16.96
C ASN A 212 -34.45 -23.10 18.26
N TYR A 213 -33.41 -22.73 19.01
CA TYR A 213 -32.94 -23.50 20.14
C TYR A 213 -32.87 -22.67 21.41
N LYS A 214 -33.22 -23.29 22.55
CA LYS A 214 -32.96 -22.70 23.87
C LYS A 214 -31.49 -22.86 24.22
N PHE A 215 -30.93 -21.82 24.82
CA PHE A 215 -29.53 -21.79 25.24
C PHE A 215 -29.26 -22.89 26.28
N THR A 216 -28.33 -23.78 25.96
CA THR A 216 -27.64 -24.68 26.88
C THR A 216 -26.19 -24.76 26.40
N TRP A 217 -25.22 -25.00 27.30
CA TRP A 217 -23.82 -25.15 26.90
C TRP A 217 -23.62 -26.24 25.84
N LYS A 218 -24.38 -27.34 25.93
CA LYS A 218 -24.38 -28.42 24.93
C LYS A 218 -24.84 -27.93 23.56
N ASN A 219 -26.02 -27.30 23.48
CA ASN A 219 -26.56 -26.79 22.21
C ASN A 219 -25.68 -25.68 21.62
N PHE A 220 -25.08 -24.86 22.48
CA PHE A 220 -24.19 -23.78 22.11
C PHE A 220 -22.87 -24.29 21.50
N ILE A 221 -22.27 -25.33 22.09
CA ILE A 221 -21.09 -26.00 21.52
C ILE A 221 -21.43 -26.56 20.14
N TRP A 222 -22.55 -27.29 20.02
CA TRP A 222 -22.99 -27.82 18.72
C TRP A 222 -23.27 -26.72 17.69
N ALA A 223 -23.88 -25.61 18.09
CA ALA A 223 -24.12 -24.48 17.20
C ALA A 223 -22.81 -23.90 16.64
N ASN A 224 -21.79 -23.75 17.48
CA ASN A 224 -20.47 -23.27 17.06
C ASN A 224 -19.75 -24.29 16.16
N LEU A 225 -19.80 -25.58 16.49
CA LEU A 225 -19.20 -26.63 15.66
C LEU A 225 -19.87 -26.73 14.27
N ILE A 226 -21.20 -26.63 14.21
CA ILE A 226 -21.95 -26.61 12.94
C ILE A 226 -21.62 -25.34 12.16
N THR A 227 -21.57 -24.18 12.83
CA THR A 227 -21.22 -22.90 12.21
C THR A 227 -19.81 -22.94 11.62
N LEU A 228 -18.84 -23.45 12.38
CA LEU A 228 -17.46 -23.66 11.91
C LEU A 228 -17.43 -24.66 10.74
N GLY A 229 -18.22 -25.74 10.81
CA GLY A 229 -18.37 -26.68 9.72
C GLY A 229 -18.90 -26.04 8.44
N ILE A 230 -19.95 -25.22 8.52
CA ILE A 230 -20.50 -24.46 7.39
C ILE A 230 -19.45 -23.49 6.84
N LEU A 231 -18.75 -22.76 7.72
CA LEU A 231 -17.70 -21.83 7.33
C LEU A 231 -16.58 -22.56 6.55
N ILE A 232 -16.09 -23.70 7.07
CA ILE A 232 -15.07 -24.53 6.41
C ILE A 232 -15.59 -25.08 5.08
N ILE A 233 -16.84 -25.57 5.04
CA ILE A 233 -17.45 -26.08 3.81
C ILE A 233 -17.51 -24.99 2.74
N VAL A 234 -17.91 -23.77 3.09
CA VAL A 234 -18.00 -22.67 2.12
C VAL A 234 -16.61 -22.20 1.70
N PHE A 235 -15.73 -21.86 2.65
CA PHE A 235 -14.42 -21.26 2.37
C PHE A 235 -13.37 -22.23 1.83
N LYS A 236 -13.26 -23.43 2.42
CA LYS A 236 -12.18 -24.38 2.11
C LYS A 236 -12.60 -25.50 1.18
N ILE A 237 -13.89 -25.81 1.11
CA ILE A 237 -14.38 -26.93 0.31
C ILE A 237 -15.00 -26.42 -0.97
N ILE A 238 -16.16 -25.76 -0.95
CA ILE A 238 -16.96 -25.51 -2.16
C ILE A 238 -16.18 -24.70 -3.21
N PHE A 239 -15.72 -23.49 -2.91
CA PHE A 239 -15.04 -22.67 -3.92
C PHE A 239 -13.67 -23.22 -4.33
N PRO A 240 -12.75 -23.60 -3.41
CA PRO A 240 -11.45 -24.14 -3.81
C PRO A 240 -11.55 -25.49 -4.51
N LEU A 241 -12.49 -26.36 -4.11
CA LEU A 241 -12.70 -27.66 -4.77
C LEU A 241 -13.23 -27.47 -6.18
N ILE A 242 -14.17 -26.53 -6.40
CA ILE A 242 -14.64 -26.19 -7.75
C ILE A 242 -13.47 -25.73 -8.60
N MET A 243 -12.68 -24.76 -8.12
CA MET A 243 -11.53 -24.25 -8.89
C MET A 243 -10.46 -25.32 -9.15
N THR A 244 -10.15 -26.15 -8.15
CA THR A 244 -9.21 -27.28 -8.29
C THR A 244 -9.73 -28.34 -9.27
N MET A 245 -11.03 -28.65 -9.22
CA MET A 245 -11.66 -29.59 -10.14
C MET A 245 -11.55 -29.10 -11.58
N PHE A 246 -11.84 -27.83 -11.82
CA PHE A 246 -11.70 -27.22 -13.15
C PHE A 246 -10.26 -27.30 -13.65
N GLY A 247 -9.27 -26.87 -12.86
CA GLY A 247 -7.86 -26.94 -13.26
C GLY A 247 -7.34 -28.37 -13.50
N ARG A 248 -7.71 -29.34 -12.65
CA ARG A 248 -7.26 -30.73 -12.80
C ARG A 248 -7.92 -31.44 -13.98
N LEU A 249 -9.22 -31.23 -14.20
CA LEU A 249 -9.91 -31.80 -15.36
C LEU A 249 -9.38 -31.18 -16.66
N GLU A 250 -9.06 -29.89 -16.65
CA GLU A 250 -8.41 -29.24 -17.79
C GLU A 250 -7.10 -29.95 -18.18
N ILE A 251 -6.20 -30.16 -17.22
CA ILE A 251 -4.95 -30.91 -17.48
C ILE A 251 -5.24 -32.35 -17.94
N PHE A 252 -6.16 -33.07 -17.30
CA PHE A 252 -6.45 -34.47 -17.65
C PHE A 252 -7.00 -34.61 -19.08
N PHE A 253 -7.95 -33.77 -19.48
CA PHE A 253 -8.55 -33.85 -20.82
C PHE A 253 -7.58 -33.37 -21.90
N VAL A 254 -6.81 -32.30 -21.65
CA VAL A 254 -5.88 -31.75 -22.65
C VAL A 254 -4.61 -32.59 -22.72
N ASN A 255 -3.86 -32.70 -21.62
CA ASN A 255 -2.57 -33.42 -21.64
C ASN A 255 -2.74 -34.94 -21.62
N GLY A 256 -3.79 -35.46 -20.99
CA GLY A 256 -4.01 -36.90 -20.84
C GLY A 256 -4.76 -37.52 -22.02
N LEU A 257 -5.80 -36.85 -22.54
CA LEU A 257 -6.62 -37.36 -23.66
C LEU A 257 -6.32 -36.70 -25.01
N GLY A 258 -5.46 -35.67 -25.06
CA GLY A 258 -5.09 -34.99 -26.30
C GLY A 258 -6.20 -34.12 -26.88
N LEU A 259 -7.15 -33.67 -26.06
CA LEU A 259 -8.26 -32.82 -26.51
C LEU A 259 -7.86 -31.33 -26.57
N PRO A 260 -8.57 -30.49 -27.35
CA PRO A 260 -8.30 -29.06 -27.41
C PRO A 260 -8.43 -28.37 -26.05
N PHE A 261 -7.76 -27.22 -25.90
CA PHE A 261 -7.90 -26.34 -24.74
C PHE A 261 -9.37 -26.07 -24.39
N HIS A 262 -9.64 -25.92 -23.09
CA HIS A 262 -10.95 -25.75 -22.46
C HIS A 262 -11.87 -26.97 -22.51
N SER A 263 -11.44 -28.11 -23.08
CA SER A 263 -12.26 -29.34 -23.08
C SER A 263 -12.53 -29.86 -21.66
N GLY A 264 -11.53 -29.81 -20.78
CA GLY A 264 -11.71 -30.22 -19.39
C GLY A 264 -12.56 -29.25 -18.59
N THR A 265 -12.50 -27.96 -18.90
CA THR A 265 -13.37 -26.90 -18.37
C THR A 265 -14.85 -27.17 -18.72
N ILE A 266 -15.14 -27.51 -19.98
CA ILE A 266 -16.50 -27.89 -20.41
C ILE A 266 -16.96 -29.17 -19.69
N ALA A 267 -16.09 -30.18 -19.61
CA ALA A 267 -16.39 -31.42 -18.89
C ALA A 267 -16.67 -31.17 -17.39
N ALA A 268 -15.88 -30.30 -16.75
CA ALA A 268 -16.06 -29.89 -15.37
C ALA A 268 -17.41 -29.18 -15.16
N PHE A 269 -17.81 -28.31 -16.09
CA PHE A 269 -19.10 -27.65 -16.06
C PHE A 269 -20.28 -28.63 -16.20
N ILE A 270 -20.21 -29.56 -17.16
CA ILE A 270 -21.23 -30.61 -17.34
C ILE A 270 -21.33 -31.48 -16.08
N LEU A 271 -20.18 -31.88 -15.50
CA LEU A 271 -20.12 -32.65 -14.27
C LEU A 271 -20.75 -31.89 -13.10
N MET A 272 -20.47 -30.59 -12.98
CA MET A 272 -21.08 -29.73 -11.96
C MET A 272 -22.61 -29.66 -12.11
N VAL A 273 -23.12 -29.47 -13.34
CA VAL A 273 -24.57 -29.49 -13.62
C VAL A 273 -25.19 -30.85 -13.27
N ALA A 274 -24.52 -31.95 -13.60
CA ALA A 274 -24.96 -33.30 -13.24
C ALA A 274 -25.00 -33.48 -11.73
N ILE A 275 -23.96 -33.06 -11.00
CA ILE A 275 -23.91 -33.10 -9.52
C ILE A 275 -25.08 -32.30 -8.94
N CYS A 276 -25.35 -31.08 -9.44
CA CYS A 276 -26.48 -30.27 -9.00
C CYS A 276 -27.82 -30.99 -9.22
N TYR A 277 -28.02 -31.56 -10.40
CA TYR A 277 -29.23 -32.31 -10.74
C TYR A 277 -29.45 -33.51 -9.83
N PHE A 278 -28.41 -34.33 -9.62
CA PHE A 278 -28.49 -35.50 -8.74
C PHE A 278 -28.66 -35.11 -7.27
N LEU A 279 -28.04 -34.02 -6.81
CA LEU A 279 -28.21 -33.47 -5.47
C LEU A 279 -29.67 -33.07 -5.22
N ILE A 280 -30.27 -32.31 -6.15
CA ILE A 280 -31.68 -31.90 -6.08
C ILE A 280 -32.61 -33.13 -6.15
N LYS A 281 -32.34 -34.07 -7.06
CA LYS A 281 -33.12 -35.30 -7.21
C LYS A 281 -33.11 -36.15 -5.94
N TYR A 282 -31.94 -36.32 -5.33
CA TYR A 282 -31.77 -37.04 -4.06
C TYR A 282 -32.51 -36.34 -2.92
N ALA A 283 -32.32 -35.03 -2.77
CA ALA A 283 -32.99 -34.23 -1.74
C ALA A 283 -34.53 -34.30 -1.85
N ARG A 284 -35.06 -34.29 -3.08
CA ARG A 284 -36.49 -34.48 -3.35
C ARG A 284 -36.96 -35.89 -2.96
N LYS A 285 -36.19 -36.93 -3.30
CA LYS A 285 -36.51 -38.33 -2.97
C LYS A 285 -36.54 -38.58 -1.45
N ALA A 286 -35.65 -37.93 -0.70
CA ALA A 286 -35.55 -38.11 0.75
C ALA A 286 -36.73 -37.51 1.56
N LYS A 287 -37.57 -36.66 0.94
CA LYS A 287 -38.75 -36.01 1.56
C LYS A 287 -38.47 -35.29 2.90
N ARG A 288 -37.23 -34.86 3.15
CA ARG A 288 -36.86 -34.06 4.32
C ARG A 288 -36.54 -32.63 3.90
N ASN A 289 -37.25 -31.65 4.47
CA ASN A 289 -37.12 -30.23 4.12
C ASN A 289 -35.66 -29.74 4.24
N ILE A 290 -34.94 -30.15 5.29
CA ILE A 290 -33.54 -29.75 5.51
C ILE A 290 -32.60 -30.16 4.37
N TYR A 291 -32.80 -31.32 3.74
CA TYR A 291 -31.98 -31.75 2.62
C TYR A 291 -32.29 -30.96 1.35
N GLN A 292 -33.55 -30.58 1.15
CA GLN A 292 -33.96 -29.72 0.03
C GLN A 292 -33.39 -28.31 0.19
N THR A 293 -33.50 -27.73 1.39
CA THR A 293 -32.92 -26.42 1.70
C THR A 293 -31.40 -26.43 1.53
N ALA A 294 -30.70 -27.45 2.03
CA ALA A 294 -29.26 -27.57 1.88
C ALA A 294 -28.84 -27.72 0.41
N ALA A 295 -29.51 -28.61 -0.34
CA ALA A 295 -29.24 -28.81 -1.76
C ALA A 295 -29.45 -27.53 -2.58
N LEU A 296 -30.58 -26.85 -2.38
CA LEU A 296 -30.90 -25.60 -3.06
C LEU A 296 -29.94 -24.48 -2.66
N SER A 297 -29.55 -24.38 -1.39
CA SER A 297 -28.57 -23.40 -0.92
C SER A 297 -27.23 -23.57 -1.62
N VAL A 298 -26.73 -24.81 -1.73
CA VAL A 298 -25.48 -25.10 -2.45
C VAL A 298 -25.61 -24.76 -3.94
N VAL A 299 -26.71 -25.15 -4.60
CA VAL A 299 -26.94 -24.86 -6.02
C VAL A 299 -27.03 -23.36 -6.29
N PHE A 300 -27.81 -22.63 -5.51
CA PHE A 300 -27.94 -21.18 -5.67
C PHE A 300 -26.65 -20.44 -5.34
N MET A 301 -25.87 -20.91 -4.36
CA MET A 301 -24.53 -20.36 -4.12
C MET A 301 -23.59 -20.53 -5.32
N MET A 302 -23.60 -21.69 -5.98
CA MET A 302 -22.84 -21.89 -7.21
C MET A 302 -23.34 -21.03 -8.36
N ILE A 303 -24.66 -20.83 -8.48
CA ILE A 303 -25.24 -19.89 -9.46
C ILE A 303 -24.75 -18.47 -9.18
N GLY A 304 -24.76 -18.01 -7.93
CA GLY A 304 -24.21 -16.70 -7.56
C GLY A 304 -22.72 -16.57 -7.90
N PHE A 305 -21.94 -17.61 -7.61
CA PHE A 305 -20.51 -17.66 -7.89
C PHE A 305 -20.19 -17.64 -9.40
N SER A 306 -21.11 -18.04 -10.26
CA SER A 306 -20.90 -18.07 -11.71
C SER A 306 -20.57 -16.70 -12.33
N CYS A 307 -20.83 -15.59 -11.63
CA CYS A 307 -20.40 -14.25 -12.08
C CYS A 307 -18.88 -14.15 -12.28
N TRP A 308 -18.08 -14.95 -11.56
CA TRP A 308 -16.62 -15.02 -11.71
C TRP A 308 -16.15 -15.49 -13.08
N MET A 309 -17.01 -16.13 -13.88
CA MET A 309 -16.66 -16.55 -15.24
C MET A 309 -16.33 -15.36 -16.15
N VAL A 310 -16.71 -14.13 -15.79
CA VAL A 310 -16.32 -12.94 -16.57
C VAL A 310 -14.79 -12.77 -16.61
N ILE A 311 -14.07 -13.08 -15.53
CA ILE A 311 -12.62 -12.90 -15.44
C ILE A 311 -11.88 -13.71 -16.53
N PRO A 312 -12.02 -15.04 -16.63
CA PRO A 312 -11.31 -15.81 -17.65
C PRO A 312 -11.83 -15.51 -19.07
N ILE A 313 -13.12 -15.20 -19.23
CA ILE A 313 -13.68 -14.79 -20.53
C ILE A 313 -13.01 -13.51 -21.02
N ARG A 314 -12.81 -12.54 -20.12
CA ARG A 314 -12.17 -11.27 -20.44
C ARG A 314 -10.67 -11.43 -20.61
N ALA A 315 -9.98 -12.20 -19.78
CA ALA A 315 -8.56 -12.52 -19.96
C ALA A 315 -8.28 -13.10 -21.37
N ASN A 316 -9.10 -14.05 -21.84
CA ASN A 316 -9.00 -14.59 -23.21
C ASN A 316 -9.17 -13.53 -24.32
N ALA A 317 -9.95 -12.48 -24.07
CA ALA A 317 -10.12 -11.36 -25.00
C ALA A 317 -8.90 -10.40 -25.00
N ASN A 318 -7.91 -10.62 -24.14
CA ASN A 318 -6.65 -9.88 -24.08
C ASN A 318 -6.80 -8.35 -23.91
N PRO A 319 -7.57 -7.87 -22.91
CA PRO A 319 -7.74 -6.44 -22.67
C PRO A 319 -6.40 -5.73 -22.38
N PRO A 320 -6.35 -4.40 -22.49
CA PRO A 320 -5.19 -3.59 -22.15
C PRO A 320 -4.66 -3.89 -20.74
N MET A 321 -5.55 -3.82 -19.73
CA MET A 321 -5.26 -4.23 -18.37
C MET A 321 -5.73 -5.68 -18.18
N ASN A 322 -4.78 -6.61 -18.07
CA ASN A 322 -5.08 -8.02 -17.89
C ASN A 322 -4.18 -8.62 -16.79
N LEU A 323 -4.29 -8.11 -15.56
CA LEU A 323 -3.39 -8.50 -14.47
C LEU A 323 -3.44 -10.00 -14.22
N ASN A 324 -2.26 -10.63 -14.11
CA ASN A 324 -2.04 -12.07 -13.97
C ASN A 324 -2.47 -12.97 -15.15
N ASP A 325 -3.17 -12.43 -16.14
CA ASP A 325 -3.69 -13.15 -17.32
C ASP A 325 -4.33 -14.54 -17.01
N PRO A 326 -5.43 -14.58 -16.22
CA PRO A 326 -6.05 -15.84 -15.83
C PRO A 326 -6.96 -16.40 -16.95
N ASP A 327 -6.43 -16.60 -18.16
CA ASP A 327 -7.17 -17.04 -19.36
C ASP A 327 -7.48 -18.56 -19.37
N THR A 328 -6.91 -19.32 -18.45
CA THR A 328 -7.06 -20.79 -18.35
C THR A 328 -7.65 -21.21 -17.01
N ALA A 329 -8.17 -22.43 -16.91
CA ALA A 329 -8.69 -22.96 -15.65
C ALA A 329 -7.60 -23.07 -14.55
N ILE A 330 -6.34 -23.32 -14.95
CA ILE A 330 -5.21 -23.34 -14.02
C ILE A 330 -4.84 -21.92 -13.59
N GLY A 331 -4.73 -20.98 -14.54
CA GLY A 331 -4.49 -19.57 -14.21
C GLY A 331 -5.58 -18.98 -13.31
N MET A 332 -6.84 -19.34 -13.53
CA MET A 332 -7.97 -18.96 -12.66
C MET A 332 -7.86 -19.52 -11.24
N LEU A 333 -7.37 -20.74 -11.08
CA LEU A 333 -7.13 -21.32 -9.76
C LEU A 333 -6.02 -20.55 -9.02
N ASP A 334 -4.92 -20.26 -9.71
CA ASP A 334 -3.81 -19.50 -9.14
C ASP A 334 -4.21 -18.06 -8.80
N TYR A 335 -5.04 -17.44 -9.66
CA TYR A 335 -5.64 -16.13 -9.43
C TYR A 335 -6.60 -16.13 -8.23
N TYR A 336 -7.47 -17.14 -8.10
CA TYR A 336 -8.37 -17.28 -6.96
C TYR A 336 -7.60 -17.46 -5.63
N ASN A 337 -6.55 -18.29 -5.63
CA ASN A 337 -5.72 -18.53 -4.45
C ASN A 337 -4.79 -17.35 -4.14
N ARG A 338 -4.56 -16.48 -5.12
CA ARG A 338 -3.60 -15.36 -5.07
C ARG A 338 -2.16 -15.84 -4.87
N GLU A 339 -1.79 -16.89 -5.60
CA GLU A 339 -0.47 -17.54 -5.49
C GLU A 339 0.71 -16.56 -5.66
N GLN A 340 0.50 -15.46 -6.40
CA GLN A 340 1.50 -14.41 -6.60
C GLN A 340 1.97 -13.69 -5.33
N TYR A 341 1.13 -13.62 -4.29
CA TYR A 341 1.48 -12.92 -3.04
C TYR A 341 2.20 -13.83 -2.03
N GLY A 342 2.32 -15.12 -2.33
CA GLY A 342 2.86 -16.12 -1.41
C GLY A 342 1.93 -16.43 -0.23
N ASP A 343 2.47 -17.14 0.76
CA ASP A 343 1.78 -17.53 1.99
C ASP A 343 2.60 -17.07 3.21
N TRP A 344 1.92 -16.87 4.34
CA TRP A 344 2.55 -16.48 5.60
C TRP A 344 2.08 -17.33 6.77
N PRO A 345 2.94 -17.56 7.78
CA PRO A 345 2.60 -18.44 8.87
C PRO A 345 1.54 -17.80 9.78
N THR A 346 0.41 -18.49 9.95
CA THR A 346 -0.69 -18.02 10.83
C THR A 346 -0.63 -18.66 12.21
N ILE A 347 -0.61 -20.00 12.28
CA ILE A 347 -0.61 -20.77 13.55
C ILE A 347 0.78 -21.32 13.88
N TYR A 348 1.55 -21.75 12.89
CA TYR A 348 2.85 -22.38 13.12
C TYR A 348 3.76 -22.12 11.92
N GLY A 349 4.99 -21.65 12.18
CA GLY A 349 5.94 -21.32 11.13
C GLY A 349 7.12 -20.48 11.62
N GLN A 350 7.86 -19.92 10.67
CA GLN A 350 9.11 -19.19 10.92
C GLN A 350 8.89 -17.83 11.58
N ASN A 351 9.89 -17.40 12.35
CA ASN A 351 10.04 -16.01 12.79
C ASN A 351 11.02 -15.28 11.86
N TYR A 352 10.99 -13.94 11.87
CA TYR A 352 11.86 -13.11 11.03
C TYR A 352 13.35 -13.37 11.26
N THR A 353 13.73 -13.80 12.46
CA THR A 353 15.11 -14.18 12.83
C THR A 353 15.66 -15.34 12.01
N ALA A 354 14.80 -16.15 11.37
CA ALA A 354 15.23 -17.17 10.42
C ALA A 354 15.99 -16.57 9.21
N PHE A 355 15.74 -15.31 8.88
CA PHE A 355 16.41 -14.61 7.80
C PHE A 355 17.66 -13.85 8.27
N LEU A 356 17.86 -13.72 9.58
CA LEU A 356 19.07 -13.16 10.18
C LEU A 356 20.11 -14.23 10.51
N ASP A 357 19.66 -15.44 10.84
CA ASP A 357 20.51 -16.60 11.14
C ASP A 357 20.99 -17.30 9.86
N ALA A 358 22.28 -17.63 9.79
CA ALA A 358 22.87 -18.34 8.65
C ALA A 358 22.30 -19.77 8.47
N ASN A 359 21.91 -20.40 9.58
CA ASN A 359 21.33 -21.75 9.64
C ASN A 359 19.81 -21.70 9.87
N GLY A 360 19.18 -20.53 9.71
CA GLY A 360 17.75 -20.36 9.92
C GLY A 360 16.88 -21.04 8.87
N ILE A 361 17.43 -21.23 7.66
CA ILE A 361 16.84 -22.03 6.58
C ILE A 361 17.69 -23.31 6.42
N GLU A 362 17.05 -24.48 6.41
CA GLU A 362 17.76 -25.75 6.21
C GLU A 362 18.40 -25.79 4.82
N LYS A 363 19.60 -26.37 4.71
CA LYS A 363 20.30 -26.63 3.45
C LYS A 363 20.38 -28.12 3.16
N ASN A 364 20.44 -28.48 1.89
CA ASN A 364 20.74 -29.83 1.41
C ASN A 364 22.26 -30.08 1.49
N GLU A 365 22.69 -31.33 1.23
CA GLU A 365 24.11 -31.72 1.25
C GLU A 365 24.96 -30.95 0.23
N ASP A 366 24.35 -30.50 -0.87
CA ASP A 366 24.97 -29.67 -1.91
C ASP A 366 25.06 -28.17 -1.53
N GLY A 367 24.63 -27.79 -0.33
CA GLY A 367 24.62 -26.41 0.16
C GLY A 367 23.43 -25.57 -0.31
N SER A 368 22.57 -26.08 -1.19
CA SER A 368 21.36 -25.38 -1.64
C SER A 368 20.28 -25.34 -0.55
N PHE A 369 19.42 -24.32 -0.54
CA PHE A 369 18.33 -24.28 0.44
C PHE A 369 17.32 -25.40 0.20
N LYS A 370 16.94 -26.07 1.29
CA LYS A 370 15.93 -27.11 1.30
C LYS A 370 14.56 -26.50 1.12
N THR A 371 13.78 -27.09 0.24
CA THR A 371 12.46 -26.57 -0.15
C THR A 371 11.41 -27.68 -0.07
N LYS A 372 10.15 -27.28 0.17
CA LYS A 372 8.99 -28.16 0.14
C LYS A 372 8.07 -27.70 -0.98
N LYS A 373 7.86 -28.55 -1.97
CA LYS A 373 6.94 -28.29 -3.07
C LYS A 373 5.51 -28.03 -2.55
N THR A 374 4.91 -26.93 -2.99
CA THR A 374 3.56 -26.49 -2.63
C THR A 374 2.58 -26.56 -3.81
N GLY A 375 3.07 -26.49 -5.04
CA GLY A 375 2.24 -26.54 -6.24
C GLY A 375 3.07 -26.75 -7.51
N GLU A 376 2.38 -26.89 -8.63
CA GLU A 376 2.98 -26.96 -9.97
C GLU A 376 2.57 -25.71 -10.74
N ILE A 377 3.48 -25.21 -11.58
CA ILE A 377 3.25 -24.08 -12.46
C ILE A 377 3.08 -24.62 -13.87
N TYR A 378 1.94 -24.29 -14.48
CA TYR A 378 1.61 -24.67 -15.84
C TYR A 378 1.41 -23.44 -16.69
N GLU A 379 1.82 -23.58 -17.95
CA GLU A 379 1.68 -22.56 -18.98
C GLU A 379 1.02 -23.21 -20.19
N LYS A 380 0.19 -22.43 -20.89
CA LYS A 380 -0.48 -22.86 -22.11
C LYS A 380 0.52 -22.85 -23.28
N ASP A 381 0.79 -24.02 -23.87
CA ASP A 381 1.68 -24.15 -25.02
C ASP A 381 0.87 -24.33 -26.30
N GLU A 382 0.69 -23.22 -27.03
CA GLU A 382 -0.07 -23.22 -28.28
C GLU A 382 0.61 -24.02 -29.40
N LYS A 383 1.92 -24.25 -29.34
CA LYS A 383 2.65 -25.02 -30.36
C LYS A 383 2.35 -26.52 -30.26
N THR A 384 2.28 -27.03 -29.03
CA THR A 384 1.98 -28.45 -28.77
C THR A 384 0.49 -28.73 -28.56
N GLY A 385 -0.30 -27.69 -28.27
CA GLY A 385 -1.71 -27.84 -27.92
C GLY A 385 -1.92 -28.41 -26.50
N THR A 386 -0.92 -28.29 -25.62
CA THR A 386 -0.93 -28.87 -24.27
C THR A 386 -0.55 -27.85 -23.19
N TYR A 387 -0.81 -28.15 -21.92
CA TYR A 387 -0.26 -27.39 -20.80
C TYR A 387 1.15 -27.88 -20.46
N ARG A 388 2.15 -27.04 -20.66
CA ARG A 388 3.54 -27.34 -20.33
C ARG A 388 3.80 -27.01 -18.86
N LYS A 389 4.43 -27.92 -18.13
CA LYS A 389 4.90 -27.64 -16.77
C LYS A 389 6.19 -26.81 -16.86
N THR A 390 6.18 -25.60 -16.30
CA THR A 390 7.31 -24.66 -16.33
C THR A 390 8.08 -24.63 -15.01
N GLY A 391 7.46 -25.04 -13.91
CA GLY A 391 8.11 -25.05 -12.61
C GLY A 391 7.30 -25.70 -11.51
N ASP A 392 7.87 -25.65 -10.31
CA ASP A 392 7.23 -26.06 -9.06
C ASP A 392 7.25 -24.87 -8.11
N ARG A 393 6.10 -24.57 -7.50
CA ARG A 393 6.03 -23.65 -6.36
C ARG A 393 6.58 -24.37 -5.12
N PHE A 394 7.28 -23.63 -4.26
CA PHE A 394 7.82 -24.20 -3.04
C PHE A 394 7.88 -23.19 -1.90
N ASN A 395 7.91 -23.71 -0.67
CA ASN A 395 8.25 -22.95 0.53
C ASN A 395 9.61 -23.42 1.05
N TYR A 396 10.39 -22.52 1.63
CA TYR A 396 11.62 -22.89 2.33
C TYR A 396 11.32 -23.76 3.55
N VAL A 397 12.21 -24.72 3.81
CA VAL A 397 12.18 -25.50 5.06
C VAL A 397 13.04 -24.78 6.09
N PHE A 398 12.38 -24.22 7.11
CA PHE A 398 13.05 -23.48 8.17
C PHE A 398 13.52 -24.40 9.30
N ASN A 399 14.65 -24.05 9.90
CA ASN A 399 15.19 -24.78 11.04
C ASN A 399 14.21 -24.75 12.22
N LYS A 400 14.02 -25.89 12.89
CA LYS A 400 13.14 -26.02 14.06
C LYS A 400 13.47 -25.02 15.18
N SER A 401 14.72 -24.57 15.30
CA SER A 401 15.12 -23.53 16.25
C SER A 401 14.44 -22.19 15.96
N GLN A 402 14.13 -21.88 14.69
CA GLN A 402 13.54 -20.62 14.23
C GLN A 402 12.02 -20.67 14.02
N VAL A 403 11.41 -21.85 14.11
CA VAL A 403 9.96 -22.05 13.98
C VAL A 403 9.28 -21.98 15.35
N SER A 404 8.12 -21.33 15.45
CA SER A 404 7.34 -21.23 16.69
C SER A 404 5.83 -21.38 16.47
N LEU A 405 5.10 -21.56 17.57
CA LEU A 405 3.65 -21.43 17.61
C LEU A 405 3.28 -19.94 17.61
N MET A 406 2.28 -19.57 16.82
CA MET A 406 1.80 -18.21 16.62
C MET A 406 2.91 -17.21 16.30
N PRO A 407 3.73 -17.45 15.24
CA PRO A 407 4.73 -16.48 14.82
C PRO A 407 4.03 -15.26 14.24
N ARG A 408 4.11 -14.14 14.93
CA ARG A 408 3.52 -12.86 14.50
C ARG A 408 4.54 -11.95 13.83
N MET A 409 5.81 -12.07 14.21
CA MET A 409 6.94 -11.38 13.59
C MET A 409 7.68 -12.36 12.67
N PHE A 410 7.28 -12.45 11.40
CA PHE A 410 7.72 -13.53 10.49
C PHE A 410 8.34 -13.06 9.16
N ASN A 411 8.26 -11.77 8.84
CA ASN A 411 8.54 -11.27 7.49
C ASN A 411 10.05 -11.12 7.21
N GLU A 412 10.45 -11.37 5.96
CA GLU A 412 11.85 -11.33 5.51
C GLU A 412 12.33 -9.97 4.99
N ASP A 413 11.42 -9.03 4.80
CA ASP A 413 11.74 -7.69 4.32
C ASP A 413 12.64 -6.96 5.33
N LYS A 414 13.71 -6.33 4.84
CA LYS A 414 14.75 -5.73 5.68
C LYS A 414 14.21 -4.57 6.52
N ASP A 415 13.30 -3.77 5.96
CA ASP A 415 12.71 -2.63 6.64
C ASP A 415 11.72 -3.12 7.69
N VAL A 416 10.93 -4.14 7.37
CA VAL A 416 10.02 -4.78 8.34
C VAL A 416 10.79 -5.43 9.50
N MET A 417 11.91 -6.12 9.22
CA MET A 417 12.79 -6.67 10.27
C MET A 417 13.38 -5.57 11.15
N ALA A 418 13.83 -4.46 10.56
CA ALA A 418 14.31 -3.31 11.31
C ALA A 418 13.22 -2.70 12.20
N ASN A 419 11.98 -2.65 11.73
CA ASN A 419 10.83 -2.18 12.50
C ASN A 419 10.55 -3.09 13.71
N TYR A 420 10.58 -4.42 13.55
CA TYR A 420 10.44 -5.35 14.68
C TYR A 420 11.51 -5.11 15.75
N ILE A 421 12.78 -4.98 15.33
CA ILE A 421 13.90 -4.70 16.23
C ILE A 421 13.72 -3.36 16.94
N SER A 422 13.28 -2.33 16.22
CA SER A 422 13.06 -1.00 16.78
C SER A 422 11.94 -0.98 17.83
N MET A 423 10.88 -1.78 17.65
CA MET A 423 9.72 -1.78 18.53
C MET A 423 9.87 -2.70 19.74
N TYR A 424 10.44 -3.89 19.55
CA TYR A 424 10.47 -4.96 20.57
C TYR A 424 11.88 -5.37 21.01
N GLY A 425 12.91 -4.67 20.51
CA GLY A 425 14.32 -4.95 20.80
C GLY A 425 14.93 -5.96 19.84
N ALA A 426 16.26 -5.90 19.73
CA ALA A 426 17.03 -6.81 18.90
C ALA A 426 17.01 -8.25 19.46
N PRO A 427 17.02 -9.28 18.60
CA PRO A 427 17.07 -10.66 19.06
C PRO A 427 18.45 -10.98 19.64
N ASP A 428 18.50 -11.67 20.79
CA ASP A 428 19.76 -12.11 21.37
C ASP A 428 20.48 -13.12 20.46
N PHE A 429 21.80 -13.23 20.59
CA PHE A 429 22.61 -14.10 19.73
C PHE A 429 23.87 -14.57 20.45
N THR A 430 24.35 -15.75 20.06
CA THR A 430 25.56 -16.38 20.60
C THR A 430 26.61 -16.60 19.52
N PHE A 431 27.88 -16.64 19.92
CA PHE A 431 28.97 -16.98 19.02
C PHE A 431 28.83 -18.43 18.52
N ASN A 432 29.09 -18.66 17.24
CA ASN A 432 28.94 -19.98 16.64
C ASN A 432 30.22 -20.83 16.77
N TYR A 433 30.43 -21.43 17.94
CA TYR A 433 31.56 -22.36 18.18
C TYR A 433 31.52 -23.65 17.35
N SER A 434 30.40 -23.94 16.67
CA SER A 434 30.28 -25.14 15.82
C SER A 434 30.84 -24.95 14.42
N ASN A 435 31.18 -23.71 14.04
CA ASN A 435 31.79 -23.40 12.75
C ASN A 435 33.31 -23.30 12.92
N GLU A 436 34.04 -24.29 12.39
CA GLU A 436 35.50 -24.40 12.52
C GLU A 436 36.24 -23.18 11.93
N ASP A 437 35.69 -22.54 10.89
CA ASP A 437 36.30 -21.38 10.22
C ASP A 437 36.32 -20.12 11.10
N VAL A 438 35.43 -20.04 12.10
CA VAL A 438 35.31 -18.90 13.01
C VAL A 438 35.71 -19.23 14.45
N ALA A 439 35.57 -20.49 14.89
CA ALA A 439 35.74 -20.91 16.27
C ALA A 439 37.07 -20.46 16.90
N ASP A 440 38.16 -20.61 16.15
CA ASP A 440 39.52 -20.27 16.57
C ASP A 440 40.08 -18.99 15.92
N ASN A 441 39.24 -18.21 15.23
CA ASN A 441 39.67 -17.01 14.50
C ASN A 441 39.58 -15.75 15.40
N PRO A 442 40.72 -15.09 15.74
CA PRO A 442 40.71 -13.90 16.60
C PRO A 442 39.93 -12.72 16.03
N GLN A 443 39.92 -12.53 14.71
CA GLN A 443 39.19 -11.45 14.05
C GLN A 443 37.67 -11.70 14.12
N ALA A 444 37.24 -12.95 13.96
CA ALA A 444 35.84 -13.34 14.11
C ALA A 444 35.33 -13.04 15.52
N LYS A 445 36.16 -13.32 16.54
CA LYS A 445 35.86 -13.01 17.94
C LYS A 445 35.78 -11.50 18.19
N GLN A 446 36.67 -10.71 17.62
CA GLN A 446 36.61 -9.25 17.71
C GLN A 446 35.31 -8.70 17.09
N ILE A 447 34.92 -9.16 15.89
CA ILE A 447 33.67 -8.74 15.24
C ILE A 447 32.46 -9.13 16.10
N PHE A 448 32.49 -10.31 16.72
CA PHE A 448 31.45 -10.73 17.65
C PHE A 448 31.38 -9.82 18.89
N ASP A 449 32.51 -9.47 19.50
CA ASP A 449 32.56 -8.58 20.66
C ASP A 449 32.06 -7.16 20.31
N GLU A 450 32.38 -6.65 19.11
CA GLU A 450 31.83 -5.40 18.58
C GLU A 450 30.31 -5.46 18.39
N LEU A 451 29.79 -6.57 17.84
CA LEU A 451 28.35 -6.80 17.75
C LEU A 451 27.68 -6.89 19.13
N ARG A 452 28.31 -7.58 20.09
CA ARG A 452 27.82 -7.65 21.48
C ARG A 452 27.79 -6.27 22.12
N ALA A 453 28.81 -5.44 21.92
CA ALA A 453 28.81 -4.07 22.41
C ALA A 453 27.61 -3.27 21.87
N LYS A 454 27.34 -3.36 20.56
CA LYS A 454 26.15 -2.75 19.93
C LYS A 454 24.82 -3.30 20.44
N TYR A 455 24.78 -4.57 20.86
CA TYR A 455 23.58 -5.16 21.43
C TYR A 455 23.33 -4.64 22.85
N GLU A 456 24.36 -4.61 23.69
CA GLU A 456 24.28 -4.11 25.07
C GLU A 456 23.95 -2.60 25.12
N ASP A 457 24.46 -1.81 24.16
CA ASP A 457 24.15 -0.37 24.04
C ASP A 457 22.85 -0.06 23.29
N LYS A 458 22.16 -1.08 22.74
CA LYS A 458 20.92 -1.00 21.96
C LYS A 458 21.02 -0.23 20.63
N SER A 459 22.21 -0.14 20.05
CA SER A 459 22.44 0.48 18.72
C SER A 459 22.45 -0.52 17.57
N ILE A 460 22.45 -1.83 17.85
CA ILE A 460 22.49 -2.87 16.83
C ILE A 460 21.28 -2.81 15.87
N THR A 461 21.54 -3.03 14.59
CA THR A 461 20.54 -2.96 13.51
C THR A 461 20.38 -4.30 12.80
N ALA A 462 19.24 -4.50 12.10
CA ALA A 462 19.05 -5.67 11.23
C ALA A 462 20.20 -5.84 10.21
N SER A 463 20.72 -4.74 9.68
CA SER A 463 21.85 -4.71 8.76
C SER A 463 23.15 -5.24 9.38
N ASP A 464 23.37 -5.06 10.69
CA ASP A 464 24.54 -5.61 11.37
C ASP A 464 24.49 -7.16 11.41
N TYR A 465 23.32 -7.75 11.68
CA TYR A 465 23.13 -9.21 11.59
C TYR A 465 23.36 -9.73 10.17
N LEU A 466 22.77 -9.05 9.17
CA LEU A 466 22.88 -9.46 7.76
C LEU A 466 24.31 -9.40 7.22
N LYS A 467 25.16 -8.49 7.74
CA LYS A 467 26.57 -8.41 7.37
C LYS A 467 27.37 -9.62 7.81
N VAL A 468 27.08 -10.18 8.99
CA VAL A 468 27.83 -11.33 9.54
C VAL A 468 27.22 -12.69 9.18
N LYS A 469 25.96 -12.71 8.73
CA LYS A 469 25.25 -13.92 8.29
C LYS A 469 26.04 -14.78 7.28
N PRO A 470 26.68 -14.25 6.23
CA PRO A 470 27.42 -15.07 5.26
C PRO A 470 28.58 -15.86 5.86
N TYR A 471 29.18 -15.36 6.95
CA TYR A 471 30.30 -15.99 7.64
C TYR A 471 29.85 -17.01 8.69
N ASN A 472 28.53 -17.23 8.87
CA ASN A 472 27.97 -18.13 9.86
C ASN A 472 28.57 -17.90 11.27
N LEU A 473 28.79 -16.63 11.61
CA LEU A 473 29.51 -16.19 12.82
C LEU A 473 28.69 -16.34 14.10
N ILE A 474 27.36 -16.15 14.00
CA ILE A 474 26.45 -16.07 15.14
C ILE A 474 25.24 -16.98 14.95
N ASN A 475 24.71 -17.48 16.07
CA ASN A 475 23.40 -18.13 16.15
C ASN A 475 22.40 -17.15 16.75
N VAL A 476 21.33 -16.82 16.03
CA VAL A 476 20.36 -15.80 16.42
C VAL A 476 19.18 -16.47 17.12
N GLN A 477 18.81 -16.02 18.31
CA GLN A 477 17.66 -16.55 19.02
C GLN A 477 16.35 -16.05 18.41
N LYS A 478 15.36 -16.94 18.28
CA LYS A 478 14.02 -16.54 17.85
C LYS A 478 13.29 -15.74 18.93
N PRO A 479 12.31 -14.90 18.54
CA PRO A 479 11.40 -14.29 19.49
C PRO A 479 10.61 -15.35 20.27
N SER A 480 10.41 -15.09 21.56
CA SER A 480 9.58 -15.92 22.43
C SER A 480 8.09 -15.85 22.03
N PHE A 481 7.30 -16.79 22.53
CA PHE A 481 5.83 -16.72 22.40
C PHE A 481 5.27 -15.43 22.99
N LEU A 482 5.80 -14.99 24.15
CA LEU A 482 5.36 -13.76 24.81
C LEU A 482 5.66 -12.52 23.97
N GLN A 483 6.81 -12.43 23.32
CA GLN A 483 7.11 -11.30 22.41
C GLN A 483 6.17 -11.30 21.18
N ASN A 484 5.87 -12.46 20.62
CA ASN A 484 4.91 -12.56 19.51
C ASN A 484 3.49 -12.15 19.95
N MET A 485 3.07 -12.54 21.16
CA MET A 485 1.76 -12.14 21.70
C MET A 485 1.74 -10.67 22.11
N ASP A 486 2.86 -10.13 22.59
CA ASP A 486 3.00 -8.70 22.86
C ASP A 486 2.83 -7.89 21.56
N TYR A 487 3.50 -8.29 20.46
CA TYR A 487 3.28 -7.69 19.14
C TYR A 487 1.83 -7.81 18.66
N PHE A 488 1.21 -8.98 18.82
CA PHE A 488 -0.20 -9.19 18.48
C PHE A 488 -1.13 -8.24 19.24
N ILE A 489 -0.92 -8.09 20.55
CA ILE A 489 -1.82 -7.34 21.43
C ILE A 489 -1.55 -5.84 21.31
N THR A 490 -0.30 -5.42 21.44
CA THR A 490 0.06 -3.99 21.54
C THR A 490 0.03 -3.30 20.19
N PHE A 491 0.65 -3.89 19.15
CA PHE A 491 0.67 -3.30 17.82
C PHE A 491 -0.53 -3.75 16.98
N GLN A 492 -0.64 -5.04 16.69
CA GLN A 492 -1.60 -5.50 15.69
C GLN A 492 -3.05 -5.27 16.12
N ASN A 493 -3.39 -5.43 17.40
CA ASN A 493 -4.74 -5.15 17.90
C ASN A 493 -4.87 -3.77 18.56
N GLY A 494 -3.90 -3.35 19.37
CA GLY A 494 -3.94 -2.07 20.08
C GLY A 494 -3.73 -0.88 19.16
N TYR A 495 -2.52 -0.73 18.63
CA TYR A 495 -2.15 0.37 17.76
C TYR A 495 -2.90 0.34 16.42
N TYR A 496 -3.11 -0.83 15.81
CA TYR A 496 -3.79 -0.91 14.52
C TYR A 496 -5.31 -0.89 14.71
N PHE A 497 -5.94 -1.98 15.14
CA PHE A 497 -7.40 -2.05 15.20
C PHE A 497 -8.06 -1.10 16.19
N VAL A 498 -7.65 -1.12 17.47
CA VAL A 498 -8.34 -0.34 18.50
C VAL A 498 -8.20 1.15 18.23
N ARG A 499 -7.06 1.63 17.72
CA ARG A 499 -6.89 3.02 17.27
C ARG A 499 -7.94 3.42 16.22
N TYR A 500 -8.14 2.60 15.18
CA TYR A 500 -9.16 2.88 14.16
C TYR A 500 -10.60 2.73 14.69
N LEU A 501 -10.86 1.82 15.63
CA LEU A 501 -12.15 1.76 16.32
C LEU A 501 -12.42 3.07 17.08
N MET A 502 -11.38 3.62 17.74
CA MET A 502 -11.47 4.90 18.45
C MET A 502 -11.57 6.10 17.50
N TRP A 503 -10.90 6.09 16.34
CA TRP A 503 -11.10 7.11 15.29
C TRP A 503 -12.58 7.27 14.94
N ASN A 504 -13.25 6.13 14.71
CA ASN A 504 -14.63 6.11 14.27
C ASN A 504 -15.63 6.52 15.37
N PHE A 505 -15.33 6.30 16.65
CA PHE A 505 -16.32 6.43 17.74
C PHE A 505 -15.91 7.28 18.95
N VAL A 506 -14.70 7.84 18.96
CA VAL A 506 -14.19 8.75 20.01
C VAL A 506 -13.66 10.05 19.41
N GLY A 507 -12.93 9.96 18.30
CA GLY A 507 -12.37 11.11 17.57
C GLY A 507 -10.97 10.81 17.03
N ARG A 508 -10.48 11.67 16.13
CA ARG A 508 -9.21 11.51 15.40
C ARG A 508 -8.33 12.73 15.57
N GLN A 509 -7.03 12.50 15.79
CA GLN A 509 -6.01 13.54 15.91
C GLN A 509 -5.72 14.18 14.56
N ASN A 510 -5.34 13.35 13.58
CA ASN A 510 -5.18 13.66 12.17
C ASN A 510 -5.14 12.33 11.38
N ASP A 511 -5.15 12.43 10.06
CA ASP A 511 -5.15 11.34 9.08
C ASP A 511 -3.76 11.02 8.53
N LEU A 512 -2.70 11.63 9.11
CA LEU A 512 -1.33 11.33 8.72
C LEU A 512 -0.96 9.92 9.15
N GLU A 513 -0.29 9.17 8.27
CA GLU A 513 0.14 7.81 8.57
C GLU A 513 1.21 7.84 9.67
N GLY A 514 0.97 7.06 10.73
CA GLY A 514 1.79 7.06 11.93
C GLY A 514 2.59 5.78 12.07
N ASN A 515 3.82 5.92 12.54
CA ASN A 515 4.71 4.87 13.00
C ASN A 515 4.82 4.86 14.53
N MET A 516 3.67 4.90 15.23
CA MET A 516 3.53 5.02 16.68
C MET A 516 3.96 6.38 17.27
N GLU A 517 4.16 7.41 16.45
CA GLU A 517 4.45 8.74 16.98
C GLU A 517 3.20 9.39 17.58
N SER A 518 3.37 10.14 18.67
CA SER A 518 2.28 10.87 19.33
C SER A 518 1.70 12.04 18.51
N THR A 519 2.26 12.34 17.34
CA THR A 519 1.86 13.46 16.47
C THR A 519 1.11 13.06 15.22
N LYS A 520 1.10 11.77 14.88
CA LYS A 520 0.54 11.26 13.63
C LYS A 520 -0.44 10.14 13.89
N GLY A 521 -1.62 10.26 13.29
CA GLY A 521 -2.55 9.16 13.15
C GLY A 521 -3.17 8.64 14.44
N ASN A 522 -3.17 9.39 15.55
CA ASN A 522 -3.75 8.92 16.82
C ASN A 522 -5.25 9.23 16.91
N TRP A 523 -5.92 8.62 17.90
CA TRP A 523 -7.27 9.04 18.30
C TRP A 523 -7.18 10.08 19.41
N ILE A 524 -8.16 11.00 19.45
CA ILE A 524 -8.33 11.96 20.56
C ILE A 524 -9.81 12.03 20.94
N SER A 525 -10.08 12.33 22.21
CA SER A 525 -11.43 12.46 22.74
C SER A 525 -12.01 13.86 22.64
N GLY A 526 -11.16 14.89 22.63
CA GLY A 526 -11.54 16.29 22.84
C GLY A 526 -11.55 16.71 24.30
N ILE A 527 -11.13 15.84 25.21
CA ILE A 527 -11.04 16.10 26.65
C ILE A 527 -9.56 16.31 26.99
N PRO A 528 -9.09 17.54 27.27
CA PRO A 528 -7.65 17.85 27.32
C PRO A 528 -6.84 17.00 28.30
N PHE A 529 -7.38 16.64 29.47
CA PHE A 529 -6.61 15.85 30.44
C PHE A 529 -6.40 14.39 30.01
N ILE A 530 -7.29 13.85 29.15
CA ILE A 530 -7.15 12.50 28.58
C ILE A 530 -6.20 12.56 27.39
N ASP A 531 -6.44 13.52 26.49
CA ASP A 531 -5.67 13.66 25.26
C ASP A 531 -4.21 14.02 25.56
N ASN A 532 -3.97 14.97 26.48
CA ASN A 532 -2.62 15.38 26.85
C ASN A 532 -1.83 14.29 27.57
N ALA A 533 -2.51 13.38 28.28
CA ALA A 533 -1.88 12.25 28.96
C ALA A 533 -1.54 11.10 28.00
N THR A 534 -2.22 11.01 26.85
CA THR A 534 -2.07 9.91 25.89
C THR A 534 -1.13 10.26 24.74
N VAL A 535 -1.22 11.48 24.20
CA VAL A 535 -0.53 11.89 22.96
C VAL A 535 0.20 13.25 23.08
N GLY A 536 0.41 13.73 24.31
CA GLY A 536 1.10 15.00 24.56
C GLY A 536 0.21 16.24 24.40
N ASN A 537 0.75 17.42 24.71
CA ASN A 537 -0.05 18.66 24.79
C ASN A 537 -0.60 19.10 23.42
N GLN A 538 -1.88 18.86 23.19
CA GLN A 538 -2.53 19.14 21.91
C GLN A 538 -2.63 20.64 21.59
N ASP A 539 -2.64 21.52 22.60
CA ASP A 539 -2.71 22.97 22.38
C ASP A 539 -1.40 23.50 21.80
N LYS A 540 -0.26 22.94 22.24
CA LYS A 540 1.09 23.30 21.77
C LYS A 540 1.52 22.59 20.47
N MET A 541 0.70 21.66 19.97
CA MET A 541 1.04 20.91 18.76
C MET A 541 1.16 21.84 17.54
N PRO A 542 2.24 21.70 16.74
CA PRO A 542 2.47 22.49 15.53
C PRO A 542 1.29 22.43 14.56
N ALA A 543 1.02 23.54 13.87
CA ALA A 543 -0.17 23.71 13.02
C ALA A 543 -0.31 22.65 11.91
N LYS A 544 0.81 22.17 11.36
CA LYS A 544 0.82 21.12 10.31
C LYS A 544 0.15 19.80 10.71
N PHE A 545 0.06 19.50 12.01
CA PHE A 545 -0.54 18.27 12.53
C PHE A 545 -2.02 18.46 12.87
N LYS A 546 -2.53 19.69 12.77
CA LYS A 546 -3.95 20.05 12.94
C LYS A 546 -4.52 20.37 11.56
N ASN A 547 -5.30 19.45 11.01
CA ASN A 547 -5.93 19.61 9.70
C ASN A 547 -7.44 19.33 9.81
N GLU A 548 -8.13 19.32 8.68
CA GLU A 548 -9.60 19.14 8.64
C GLU A 548 -10.06 17.79 9.19
N SER A 549 -9.14 16.84 9.36
CA SER A 549 -9.41 15.49 9.84
C SER A 549 -9.35 15.38 11.37
N THR A 550 -8.95 16.45 12.07
CA THR A 550 -8.98 16.55 13.54
C THR A 550 -10.42 16.68 14.06
N VAL A 551 -10.96 15.63 14.67
CA VAL A 551 -12.36 15.56 15.14
C VAL A 551 -12.47 15.00 16.56
N LYS A 552 -13.52 15.43 17.30
CA LYS A 552 -13.70 15.17 18.73
C LYS A 552 -15.14 14.75 19.02
N PHE A 553 -15.37 13.49 19.38
CA PHE A 553 -16.70 12.95 19.68
C PHE A 553 -16.96 12.72 21.18
N PHE A 554 -16.00 13.06 22.05
CA PHE A 554 -16.17 13.07 23.51
C PHE A 554 -16.66 11.73 24.07
N PHE A 555 -16.23 10.61 23.46
CA PHE A 555 -16.68 9.25 23.76
C PHE A 555 -18.19 8.97 23.59
N LEU A 556 -19.00 9.91 23.10
CA LEU A 556 -20.46 9.75 23.06
C LEU A 556 -20.90 8.54 22.22
N PRO A 557 -20.41 8.33 20.98
CA PRO A 557 -20.76 7.13 20.21
C PRO A 557 -20.26 5.85 20.88
N LEU A 558 -19.02 5.84 21.40
CA LEU A 558 -18.46 4.68 22.10
C LEU A 558 -19.31 4.29 23.32
N ILE A 559 -19.70 5.26 24.16
CA ILE A 559 -20.51 5.02 25.35
C ILE A 559 -21.87 4.44 24.97
N LEU A 560 -22.54 4.97 23.93
CA LEU A 560 -23.78 4.38 23.42
C LEU A 560 -23.58 2.94 22.96
N GLY A 561 -22.50 2.66 22.23
CA GLY A 561 -22.13 1.31 21.81
C GLY A 561 -21.93 0.37 22.99
N LEU A 562 -21.18 0.79 24.03
CA LEU A 562 -20.96 -0.01 25.24
C LEU A 562 -22.27 -0.27 26.01
N ILE A 563 -23.15 0.74 26.13
CA ILE A 563 -24.47 0.56 26.74
C ILE A 563 -25.26 -0.50 25.97
N GLY A 564 -25.31 -0.41 24.64
CA GLY A 564 -26.01 -1.39 23.81
C GLY A 564 -25.41 -2.80 23.87
N PHE A 565 -24.09 -2.89 23.90
CA PHE A 565 -23.34 -4.14 24.07
C PHE A 565 -23.76 -4.86 25.35
N PHE A 566 -23.67 -4.19 26.51
CA PHE A 566 -24.04 -4.78 27.80
C PHE A 566 -25.56 -4.97 27.93
N PHE A 567 -26.37 -4.09 27.36
CA PHE A 567 -27.83 -4.23 27.36
C PHE A 567 -28.28 -5.48 26.61
N GLN A 568 -27.70 -5.75 25.44
CA GLN A 568 -28.00 -6.95 24.67
C GLN A 568 -27.45 -8.21 25.33
N LEU A 569 -26.19 -8.18 25.80
CA LEU A 569 -25.55 -9.30 26.50
C LEU A 569 -26.43 -9.85 27.63
N ASN A 570 -27.00 -8.95 28.43
CA ASN A 570 -27.82 -9.30 29.60
C ASN A 570 -29.25 -9.76 29.25
N ARG A 571 -29.76 -9.45 28.05
CA ARG A 571 -31.17 -9.71 27.68
C ARG A 571 -31.36 -10.77 26.60
N ASP A 572 -30.41 -10.88 25.68
CA ASP A 572 -30.45 -11.79 24.54
C ASP A 572 -29.04 -12.26 24.17
N PHE A 573 -28.51 -13.18 24.98
CA PHE A 573 -27.17 -13.74 24.81
C PHE A 573 -26.96 -14.39 23.44
N GLY A 574 -27.99 -15.04 22.87
CA GLY A 574 -27.86 -15.74 21.59
C GLY A 574 -27.60 -14.79 20.42
N ARG A 575 -28.44 -13.74 20.29
CA ARG A 575 -28.25 -12.72 19.24
C ARG A 575 -27.06 -11.80 19.54
N PHE A 576 -26.76 -11.54 20.81
CA PHE A 576 -25.53 -10.87 21.21
C PHE A 576 -24.30 -11.63 20.71
N TYR A 577 -24.23 -12.94 20.94
CA TYR A 577 -23.10 -13.75 20.51
C TYR A 577 -22.98 -13.82 18.98
N ALA A 578 -24.10 -13.78 18.26
CA ALA A 578 -24.08 -13.67 16.80
C ALA A 578 -23.42 -12.36 16.33
N LEU A 579 -23.79 -11.21 16.91
CA LEU A 579 -23.15 -9.92 16.59
C LEU A 579 -21.69 -9.86 17.05
N LEU A 580 -21.38 -10.42 18.22
CA LEU A 580 -20.00 -10.52 18.72
C LEU A 580 -19.13 -11.35 17.76
N SER A 581 -19.66 -12.45 17.19
CA SER A 581 -18.92 -13.26 16.23
C SER A 581 -18.58 -12.48 14.95
N LEU A 582 -19.53 -11.67 14.45
CA LEU A 582 -19.27 -10.76 13.32
C LEU A 582 -18.19 -9.75 13.70
N PHE A 583 -18.33 -9.08 14.85
CA PHE A 583 -17.38 -8.08 15.33
C PHE A 583 -15.97 -8.64 15.45
N ILE A 584 -15.79 -9.80 16.11
CA ILE A 584 -14.47 -10.41 16.32
C ILE A 584 -13.85 -10.90 15.00
N LEU A 585 -14.62 -11.55 14.13
CA LEU A 585 -14.10 -12.07 12.87
C LEU A 585 -13.71 -10.96 11.90
N THR A 586 -14.49 -9.88 11.84
CA THR A 586 -14.20 -8.68 11.03
C THR A 586 -13.27 -7.69 11.72
N SER A 587 -12.74 -8.04 12.90
CA SER A 587 -11.67 -7.29 13.56
C SER A 587 -10.42 -8.14 13.79
N VAL A 588 -10.25 -8.66 15.01
CA VAL A 588 -9.13 -9.50 15.44
C VAL A 588 -8.89 -10.67 14.48
N GLY A 589 -9.97 -11.25 13.92
CA GLY A 589 -9.90 -12.35 12.95
C GLY A 589 -9.21 -11.97 11.64
N ILE A 590 -9.52 -10.80 11.07
CA ILE A 590 -8.86 -10.30 9.85
C ILE A 590 -7.39 -10.04 10.16
N ILE A 591 -7.06 -9.34 11.24
CA ILE A 591 -5.66 -9.06 11.64
C ILE A 591 -4.86 -10.34 11.85
N PHE A 592 -5.47 -11.32 12.52
CA PHE A 592 -4.85 -12.62 12.72
C PHE A 592 -4.55 -13.31 11.39
N TYR A 593 -5.50 -13.27 10.46
CA TYR A 593 -5.38 -13.89 9.15
C TYR A 593 -4.40 -13.17 8.23
N THR A 594 -4.43 -11.84 8.14
CA THR A 594 -3.56 -11.06 7.25
C THR A 594 -2.16 -10.87 7.82
N GLY A 595 -2.01 -10.98 9.13
CA GLY A 595 -0.73 -10.84 9.79
C GLY A 595 -0.08 -9.48 9.58
N VAL A 596 -0.85 -8.41 9.76
CA VAL A 596 -0.46 -7.00 9.57
C VAL A 596 0.97 -6.73 10.05
N LYS A 597 1.77 -6.14 9.17
CA LYS A 597 3.19 -5.82 9.39
C LYS A 597 3.32 -4.39 9.94
N PRO A 598 4.41 -4.06 10.63
CA PRO A 598 4.62 -2.70 11.11
C PRO A 598 4.96 -1.75 9.95
N PHE A 599 4.20 -0.66 9.87
CA PHE A 599 4.44 0.49 8.98
C PHE A 599 4.43 0.12 7.48
N GLU A 600 3.36 -0.57 7.05
CA GLU A 600 3.09 -0.80 5.63
C GLU A 600 2.86 0.53 4.89
N PRO A 601 3.16 0.66 3.57
CA PRO A 601 3.01 1.92 2.83
C PRO A 601 1.61 2.55 2.81
N ARG A 602 0.58 1.78 3.20
CA ARG A 602 -0.79 2.22 3.45
C ARG A 602 -1.42 1.31 4.48
N GLU A 603 -1.91 1.87 5.58
CA GLU A 603 -2.75 1.14 6.52
C GLU A 603 -4.16 0.91 5.95
N ARG A 604 -4.72 -0.30 6.13
CA ARG A 604 -5.95 -0.78 5.45
C ARG A 604 -7.12 -0.90 6.43
N ASP A 605 -7.48 0.21 7.08
CA ASP A 605 -8.57 0.29 8.05
C ASP A 605 -9.94 -0.09 7.46
N TYR A 606 -10.15 0.18 6.16
CA TYR A 606 -11.35 -0.22 5.41
C TYR A 606 -11.59 -1.74 5.40
N ALA A 607 -10.57 -2.57 5.58
CA ALA A 607 -10.75 -4.02 5.74
C ALA A 607 -11.56 -4.38 7.01
N MET A 608 -11.55 -3.49 8.00
CA MET A 608 -12.14 -3.67 9.33
C MET A 608 -13.54 -3.06 9.45
N VAL A 609 -14.06 -2.46 8.37
CA VAL A 609 -15.34 -1.73 8.35
C VAL A 609 -16.53 -2.59 8.78
N GLY A 610 -16.46 -3.92 8.57
CA GLY A 610 -17.46 -4.86 9.06
C GLY A 610 -17.60 -4.89 10.59
N SER A 611 -16.52 -4.62 11.32
CA SER A 611 -16.54 -4.54 12.78
C SER A 611 -17.16 -3.22 13.25
N PHE A 612 -16.91 -2.11 12.53
CA PHE A 612 -17.52 -0.82 12.80
C PHE A 612 -19.03 -0.86 12.52
N TYR A 613 -19.45 -1.57 11.47
CA TYR A 613 -20.86 -1.89 11.19
C TYR A 613 -21.50 -2.65 12.37
N ALA A 614 -20.85 -3.70 12.87
CA ALA A 614 -21.36 -4.47 14.00
C ALA A 614 -21.45 -3.60 15.28
N PHE A 615 -20.45 -2.74 15.53
CA PHE A 615 -20.45 -1.82 16.66
C PHE A 615 -21.57 -0.76 16.55
N ALA A 616 -21.86 -0.26 15.35
CA ALA A 616 -22.97 0.66 15.12
C ALA A 616 -24.35 0.05 15.41
N ILE A 617 -24.50 -1.28 15.27
CA ILE A 617 -25.70 -1.97 15.75
C ILE A 617 -25.85 -1.80 17.26
N TRP A 618 -24.75 -1.97 18.02
CA TRP A 618 -24.78 -1.72 19.46
C TRP A 618 -25.01 -0.26 19.82
N ILE A 619 -24.50 0.71 19.06
CA ILE A 619 -24.84 2.13 19.26
C ILE A 619 -26.35 2.34 19.20
N GLY A 620 -27.01 1.79 18.17
CA GLY A 620 -28.47 1.84 18.03
C GLY A 620 -29.18 1.14 19.20
N LEU A 621 -28.72 -0.04 19.60
CA LEU A 621 -29.27 -0.76 20.76
C LEU A 621 -29.10 0.03 22.07
N GLY A 622 -28.00 0.76 22.24
CA GLY A 622 -27.74 1.61 23.39
C GLY A 622 -28.66 2.82 23.45
N ALA A 623 -28.88 3.49 22.31
CA ALA A 623 -29.91 4.54 22.21
C ALA A 623 -31.30 3.99 22.55
N GLY A 624 -31.64 2.80 22.04
CA GLY A 624 -32.87 2.09 22.38
C GLY A 624 -33.00 1.76 23.87
N ALA A 625 -31.91 1.34 24.52
CA ALA A 625 -31.85 1.05 25.94
C ALA A 625 -32.13 2.29 26.81
N ILE A 626 -31.52 3.42 26.45
CA ILE A 626 -31.70 4.71 27.13
C ILE A 626 -33.17 5.19 26.98
N LEU A 627 -33.72 5.15 25.76
CA LEU A 627 -35.10 5.54 25.49
C LEU A 627 -36.10 4.62 26.23
N TRP A 628 -35.83 3.31 26.25
CA TRP A 628 -36.61 2.35 27.02
C TRP A 628 -36.54 2.60 28.52
N PHE A 629 -35.35 2.91 29.05
CA PHE A 629 -35.18 3.24 30.46
C PHE A 629 -35.95 4.50 30.85
N LEU A 630 -35.87 5.58 30.06
CA LEU A 630 -36.67 6.79 30.27
C LEU A 630 -38.16 6.46 30.28
N GLN A 631 -38.64 5.69 29.29
CA GLN A 631 -40.04 5.28 29.20
C GLN A 631 -40.49 4.53 30.46
N SER A 632 -39.62 3.69 31.04
CA SER A 632 -39.94 2.95 32.27
C SER A 632 -40.18 3.86 33.48
N LYS A 633 -39.65 5.09 33.44
CA LYS A 633 -39.78 6.11 34.49
C LYS A 633 -40.84 7.16 34.16
N ILE A 634 -40.95 7.57 32.89
CA ILE A 634 -41.83 8.64 32.41
C ILE A 634 -42.66 8.14 31.23
N LYS A 635 -43.97 7.98 31.43
CA LYS A 635 -44.91 7.49 30.40
C LYS A 635 -45.39 8.62 29.48
N SER A 636 -44.48 9.32 28.79
CA SER A 636 -44.80 10.43 27.87
C SER A 636 -44.17 10.24 26.49
N ASN A 637 -44.99 10.36 25.43
CA ASN A 637 -44.50 10.34 24.04
C ASN A 637 -43.59 11.54 23.77
N GLY A 638 -43.96 12.73 24.28
CA GLY A 638 -43.17 13.95 24.10
C GLY A 638 -41.78 13.84 24.72
N ALA A 639 -41.66 13.20 25.89
CA ALA A 639 -40.37 12.99 26.55
C ALA A 639 -39.45 12.04 25.74
N ASN A 640 -39.99 10.94 25.20
CA ASN A 640 -39.23 10.03 24.34
C ASN A 640 -38.81 10.68 23.02
N ILE A 641 -39.68 11.50 22.40
CA ILE A 641 -39.34 12.24 21.19
C ILE A 641 -38.22 13.25 21.49
N ALA A 642 -38.34 14.03 22.56
CA ALA A 642 -37.33 15.00 22.96
C ALA A 642 -35.96 14.34 23.20
N LEU A 643 -35.93 13.23 23.95
CA LEU A 643 -34.69 12.47 24.16
C LEU A 643 -34.16 11.85 22.86
N GLY A 644 -35.04 11.32 22.00
CA GLY A 644 -34.65 10.79 20.70
C GLY A 644 -33.97 11.85 19.82
N VAL A 645 -34.49 13.07 19.81
CA VAL A 645 -33.88 14.22 19.11
C VAL A 645 -32.53 14.60 19.73
N VAL A 646 -32.40 14.59 21.06
CA VAL A 646 -31.11 14.82 21.73
C VAL A 646 -30.08 13.76 21.34
N LEU A 647 -30.48 12.49 21.29
CA LEU A 647 -29.59 11.39 20.89
C LEU A 647 -29.19 11.47 19.40
N LEU A 648 -30.04 12.01 18.53
CA LEU A 648 -29.67 12.33 17.14
C LEU A 648 -28.58 13.40 17.04
N GLY A 649 -28.38 14.21 18.09
CA GLY A 649 -27.26 15.14 18.17
C GLY A 649 -25.89 14.46 18.05
N VAL A 650 -25.77 13.20 18.48
CA VAL A 650 -24.51 12.43 18.39
C VAL A 650 -24.09 12.18 16.94
N PRO A 651 -24.88 11.53 16.08
CA PRO A 651 -24.50 11.35 14.69
C PRO A 651 -24.42 12.68 13.93
N PHE A 652 -25.25 13.68 14.21
CA PHE A 652 -25.11 14.98 13.54
C PHE A 652 -23.80 15.68 13.90
N MET A 653 -23.35 15.60 15.15
CA MET A 653 -22.02 16.08 15.55
C MET A 653 -20.91 15.36 14.77
N MET A 654 -21.00 14.03 14.61
CA MET A 654 -20.06 13.27 13.78
C MET A 654 -20.09 13.78 12.34
N GLY A 655 -21.28 13.92 11.75
CA GLY A 655 -21.48 14.40 10.39
C GLY A 655 -20.87 15.78 10.14
N PHE A 656 -21.14 16.75 11.02
CA PHE A 656 -20.60 18.11 10.87
C PHE A 656 -19.08 18.17 11.01
N GLN A 657 -18.49 17.40 11.93
CA GLN A 657 -17.04 17.40 12.12
C GLN A 657 -16.31 16.64 11.02
N ASN A 658 -16.88 15.55 10.49
CA ASN A 658 -16.28 14.74 9.44
C ASN A 658 -16.58 15.24 8.01
N TYR A 659 -17.47 16.23 7.82
CA TYR A 659 -17.89 16.66 6.49
C TYR A 659 -16.72 17.15 5.62
N ASN A 660 -15.89 18.08 6.12
CA ASN A 660 -14.84 18.71 5.32
C ASN A 660 -13.72 17.75 4.90
N VAL A 661 -13.39 16.76 5.75
CA VAL A 661 -12.37 15.75 5.44
C VAL A 661 -12.85 14.75 4.39
N HIS A 662 -14.15 14.46 4.35
CA HIS A 662 -14.73 13.53 3.36
C HIS A 662 -15.34 14.20 2.14
N ASP A 663 -15.49 15.53 2.12
CA ASP A 663 -15.88 16.26 0.93
C ASP A 663 -14.74 16.27 -0.11
N ARG A 664 -14.82 15.32 -1.05
CA ARG A 664 -13.88 15.20 -2.16
C ARG A 664 -14.35 15.89 -3.44
N SER A 665 -15.46 16.63 -3.41
CA SER A 665 -16.05 17.28 -4.60
C SER A 665 -15.11 18.28 -5.30
N ASN A 666 -14.10 18.77 -4.59
CA ASN A 666 -13.09 19.72 -5.08
C ASN A 666 -11.69 19.11 -5.20
N ARG A 667 -11.57 17.78 -5.11
CA ARG A 667 -10.30 17.05 -5.19
C ARG A 667 -10.07 16.53 -6.61
N TYR A 668 -8.97 16.94 -7.24
CA TYR A 668 -8.62 16.57 -8.62
C TYR A 668 -7.22 15.96 -8.72
N THR A 669 -6.60 15.60 -7.59
CA THR A 669 -5.15 15.41 -7.51
C THR A 669 -4.61 14.25 -8.34
N ALA A 670 -5.27 13.09 -8.31
CA ALA A 670 -4.80 11.92 -9.05
C ALA A 670 -5.03 12.10 -10.57
N TYR A 671 -6.19 12.64 -10.94
CA TYR A 671 -6.51 12.97 -12.33
C TYR A 671 -5.54 14.01 -12.92
N ASP A 672 -5.33 15.13 -12.22
CA ASP A 672 -4.47 16.21 -12.68
C ASP A 672 -2.99 15.79 -12.73
N TYR A 673 -2.58 14.91 -11.80
CA TYR A 673 -1.28 14.23 -11.86
C TYR A 673 -1.15 13.40 -13.14
N ALA A 674 -2.09 12.49 -13.41
CA ALA A 674 -2.07 11.63 -14.59
C ALA A 674 -2.08 12.46 -15.89
N TYR A 675 -2.93 13.50 -15.94
CA TYR A 675 -2.96 14.44 -17.06
C TYR A 675 -1.61 15.13 -17.24
N SER A 676 -1.02 15.67 -16.18
CA SER A 676 0.24 16.43 -16.25
C SER A 676 1.42 15.54 -16.63
N VAL A 677 1.47 14.30 -16.11
CA VAL A 677 2.44 13.27 -16.51
C VAL A 677 2.30 12.97 -18.00
N LEU A 678 1.13 12.54 -18.46
CA LEU A 678 0.95 12.14 -19.86
C LEU A 678 1.10 13.31 -20.83
N LYS A 679 0.64 14.51 -20.46
CA LYS A 679 0.70 15.69 -21.32
C LYS A 679 2.13 16.19 -21.53
N SER A 680 3.03 16.00 -20.56
CA SER A 680 4.43 16.43 -20.68
C SER A 680 5.27 15.54 -21.59
N LEU A 681 4.81 14.31 -21.88
CA LEU A 681 5.59 13.35 -22.65
C LEU A 681 5.63 13.70 -24.14
N PRO A 682 6.75 13.42 -24.84
CA PRO A 682 6.82 13.45 -26.29
C PRO A 682 5.77 12.57 -26.97
N LYS A 683 5.52 12.78 -28.26
CA LYS A 683 4.62 11.93 -29.04
C LYS A 683 5.16 10.50 -29.18
N ASN A 684 4.27 9.51 -29.11
CA ASN A 684 4.56 8.08 -29.19
C ASN A 684 5.54 7.59 -28.11
N ASP A 685 5.59 8.19 -26.92
CA ASP A 685 6.62 7.84 -25.92
C ASP A 685 6.46 6.42 -25.33
N ILE A 686 7.53 5.90 -24.71
CA ILE A 686 7.50 4.74 -23.80
C ILE A 686 7.73 5.27 -22.38
N LEU A 687 6.71 5.25 -21.53
CA LEU A 687 6.78 5.68 -20.14
C LEU A 687 6.95 4.46 -19.22
N PHE A 688 8.03 4.42 -18.46
CA PHE A 688 8.22 3.50 -17.34
C PHE A 688 7.65 4.07 -16.04
N VAL A 689 6.82 3.29 -15.37
CA VAL A 689 6.19 3.57 -14.06
C VAL A 689 6.53 2.42 -13.09
N TYR A 690 6.46 2.65 -11.78
CA TYR A 690 7.11 1.77 -10.80
C TYR A 690 6.21 1.27 -9.67
N GLY A 691 5.04 1.86 -9.45
CA GLY A 691 4.11 1.44 -8.41
C GLY A 691 2.66 1.79 -8.72
N ASP A 692 1.79 1.59 -7.73
CA ASP A 692 0.35 1.74 -7.95
C ASP A 692 -0.04 3.20 -8.22
N ASN A 693 0.54 4.14 -7.47
CA ASN A 693 0.19 5.57 -7.51
C ASN A 693 0.72 6.31 -8.76
N ASP A 694 1.70 5.77 -9.49
CA ASP A 694 2.12 6.30 -10.79
C ASP A 694 1.57 5.47 -11.98
N THR A 695 1.11 4.24 -11.75
CA THR A 695 0.51 3.37 -12.78
C THR A 695 -0.99 3.57 -12.92
N TYR A 696 -1.78 3.37 -11.86
CA TYR A 696 -3.24 3.30 -11.94
C TYR A 696 -3.90 4.61 -12.36
N PRO A 697 -3.47 5.80 -11.90
CA PRO A 697 -4.00 7.07 -12.41
C PRO A 697 -3.77 7.25 -13.92
N VAL A 698 -2.60 6.84 -14.41
CA VAL A 698 -2.22 6.97 -15.83
C VAL A 698 -2.99 5.97 -16.69
N TRP A 699 -3.16 4.73 -16.23
CA TRP A 699 -4.05 3.76 -16.89
C TRP A 699 -5.50 4.25 -16.88
N ALA A 700 -5.99 4.79 -15.76
CA ALA A 700 -7.37 5.23 -15.65
C ALA A 700 -7.75 6.28 -16.70
N ILE A 701 -6.93 7.31 -16.91
CA ILE A 701 -7.22 8.34 -17.92
C ILE A 701 -7.06 7.81 -19.36
N GLN A 702 -6.14 6.88 -19.61
CA GLN A 702 -6.03 6.21 -20.91
C GLN A 702 -7.25 5.32 -21.18
N GLU A 703 -7.73 4.59 -20.17
CA GLU A 703 -8.84 3.66 -20.34
C GLU A 703 -10.20 4.36 -20.36
N THR A 704 -10.41 5.38 -19.55
CA THR A 704 -11.70 6.10 -19.53
C THR A 704 -11.82 7.11 -20.67
N GLU A 705 -10.74 7.86 -20.97
CA GLU A 705 -10.78 9.01 -21.88
C GLU A 705 -9.99 8.83 -23.18
N GLN A 706 -9.20 7.76 -23.32
CA GLN A 706 -8.24 7.59 -24.42
C GLN A 706 -7.25 8.76 -24.53
N PHE A 707 -6.96 9.42 -23.40
CA PHE A 707 -6.02 10.53 -23.36
C PHE A 707 -4.59 10.03 -23.56
N ARG A 708 -3.87 10.56 -24.56
CA ARG A 708 -2.50 10.15 -24.88
C ARG A 708 -2.37 8.63 -25.06
N ASP A 709 -3.34 8.04 -25.77
CA ASP A 709 -3.34 6.61 -26.14
C ASP A 709 -2.23 6.23 -27.15
N ASP A 710 -1.38 7.20 -27.55
CA ASP A 710 -0.14 7.01 -28.29
C ASP A 710 1.06 6.61 -27.41
N VAL A 711 0.98 6.85 -26.09
CA VAL A 711 2.03 6.53 -25.12
C VAL A 711 1.88 5.08 -24.64
N LYS A 712 2.97 4.30 -24.69
CA LYS A 712 3.00 2.96 -24.08
C LYS A 712 3.47 3.10 -22.63
N VAL A 713 2.61 2.75 -21.69
CA VAL A 713 2.94 2.69 -20.26
C VAL A 713 3.47 1.30 -19.93
N VAL A 714 4.62 1.23 -19.29
CA VAL A 714 5.31 -0.01 -18.86
C VAL A 714 5.49 0.06 -17.36
N ASN A 715 4.77 -0.79 -16.62
CA ASN A 715 5.02 -0.94 -15.20
C ASN A 715 6.26 -1.85 -15.00
N PHE A 716 7.35 -1.26 -14.51
CA PHE A 716 8.64 -1.91 -14.37
C PHE A 716 8.65 -3.06 -13.35
N THR A 717 7.88 -2.94 -12.27
CA THR A 717 7.80 -4.00 -11.25
C THR A 717 7.02 -5.21 -11.76
N LEU A 718 5.95 -4.97 -12.53
CA LEU A 718 5.18 -6.01 -13.22
C LEU A 718 5.93 -6.63 -14.40
N ALA A 719 6.84 -5.88 -15.06
CA ALA A 719 7.70 -6.36 -16.15
C ALA A 719 8.75 -7.41 -15.72
N SER A 720 8.65 -7.93 -14.50
CA SER A 720 9.34 -9.14 -14.04
C SER A 720 8.57 -10.43 -14.35
N THR A 721 7.30 -10.33 -14.75
CA THR A 721 6.39 -11.47 -14.96
C THR A 721 6.13 -11.74 -16.45
N PRO A 722 6.05 -13.01 -16.90
CA PRO A 722 5.86 -13.33 -18.32
C PRO A 722 4.60 -12.72 -18.94
N TRP A 723 3.47 -12.77 -18.24
CA TRP A 723 2.19 -12.25 -18.72
C TRP A 723 2.24 -10.74 -18.99
N ASN A 724 2.93 -9.96 -18.14
CA ASN A 724 3.05 -8.53 -18.33
C ASN A 724 4.00 -8.19 -19.48
N LEU A 725 5.09 -8.95 -19.62
CA LEU A 725 6.03 -8.83 -20.73
C LEU A 725 5.32 -9.04 -22.09
N ASP A 726 4.42 -10.02 -22.19
CA ASP A 726 3.62 -10.21 -23.38
C ASP A 726 2.67 -9.02 -23.64
N GLN A 727 2.05 -8.47 -22.60
CA GLN A 727 1.14 -7.32 -22.70
C GLN A 727 1.82 -6.05 -23.22
N ILE A 728 2.97 -5.68 -22.68
CA ILE A 728 3.67 -4.46 -23.09
C ILE A 728 4.22 -4.54 -24.52
N LYS A 729 4.42 -5.75 -25.05
CA LYS A 729 4.84 -6.02 -26.44
C LYS A 729 3.68 -6.00 -27.44
N ARG A 730 2.42 -6.09 -26.99
CA ARG A 730 1.24 -5.93 -27.85
C ARG A 730 0.98 -4.45 -28.15
N ARG A 731 0.34 -4.17 -29.28
CA ARG A 731 -0.22 -2.84 -29.57
C ARG A 731 -1.44 -2.60 -28.67
N THR A 732 -1.54 -1.43 -28.05
CA THR A 732 -2.68 -1.00 -27.23
C THR A 732 -3.19 0.32 -27.80
N TYR A 733 -4.41 0.36 -28.32
CA TYR A 733 -4.93 1.52 -29.06
C TYR A 733 -3.96 2.01 -30.16
N ASN A 734 -3.46 3.24 -30.02
CA ASN A 734 -2.48 3.84 -30.92
C ASN A 734 -1.03 3.62 -30.48
N ALA A 735 -0.80 3.20 -29.23
CA ALA A 735 0.52 2.91 -28.70
C ALA A 735 1.06 1.57 -29.23
N MET A 736 2.16 1.65 -29.99
CA MET A 736 2.89 0.45 -30.42
C MET A 736 3.49 -0.28 -29.21
N GLY A 737 3.66 -1.60 -29.34
CA GLY A 737 4.41 -2.40 -28.38
C GLY A 737 5.84 -1.89 -28.20
N ILE A 738 6.48 -2.27 -27.09
CA ILE A 738 7.91 -2.00 -26.92
C ILE A 738 8.73 -2.73 -28.00
N PRO A 739 9.83 -2.12 -28.50
CA PRO A 739 10.73 -2.83 -29.42
C PRO A 739 11.42 -3.96 -28.65
N SER A 740 11.35 -5.19 -29.16
CA SER A 740 11.88 -6.37 -28.48
C SER A 740 12.14 -7.48 -29.51
N GLN A 741 13.21 -8.26 -29.31
CA GLN A 741 13.51 -9.47 -30.10
C GLN A 741 13.43 -10.76 -29.28
N LEU A 742 13.26 -10.64 -27.96
CA LEU A 742 12.97 -11.78 -27.11
C LEU A 742 11.57 -12.33 -27.44
N THR A 743 11.42 -13.63 -27.39
CA THR A 743 10.17 -14.36 -27.51
C THR A 743 9.72 -14.84 -26.13
N HIS A 744 8.46 -15.26 -26.02
CA HIS A 744 7.93 -15.78 -24.76
C HIS A 744 8.78 -16.93 -24.17
N ASP A 745 9.33 -17.80 -25.03
CA ASP A 745 10.23 -18.88 -24.63
C ASP A 745 11.52 -18.38 -23.93
N ASP A 746 11.93 -17.13 -24.12
CA ASP A 746 13.13 -16.52 -23.54
C ASP A 746 12.91 -15.92 -22.13
N TYR A 747 11.66 -15.72 -21.68
CA TYR A 747 11.36 -15.09 -20.38
C TYR A 747 10.22 -15.74 -19.60
N ARG A 748 9.62 -16.82 -20.12
CA ARG A 748 8.66 -17.66 -19.39
C ARG A 748 9.22 -18.13 -18.04
N ASP A 749 8.34 -18.60 -17.17
CA ASP A 749 8.74 -19.08 -15.85
C ASP A 749 9.78 -20.20 -15.95
N GLY A 750 10.84 -20.12 -15.14
CA GLY A 750 11.92 -21.10 -15.18
C GLY A 750 12.94 -20.88 -16.29
N VAL A 751 12.96 -19.72 -16.98
CA VAL A 751 13.95 -19.37 -18.00
C VAL A 751 14.47 -17.96 -17.75
N ASN A 752 15.80 -17.81 -17.72
CA ASN A 752 16.47 -16.54 -17.46
C ASN A 752 15.96 -15.85 -16.18
N ASP A 753 15.59 -16.64 -15.16
CA ASP A 753 15.08 -16.11 -13.89
C ASP A 753 16.17 -15.29 -13.18
N GLN A 754 17.43 -15.67 -13.37
CA GLN A 754 18.60 -14.88 -12.98
C GLN A 754 19.69 -14.99 -14.05
N ILE A 755 20.32 -13.86 -14.38
CA ILE A 755 21.44 -13.77 -15.31
C ILE A 755 22.64 -13.21 -14.57
N TYR A 756 23.68 -14.02 -14.35
CA TYR A 756 24.88 -13.59 -13.64
C TYR A 756 25.82 -12.79 -14.56
N MET A 757 26.36 -11.69 -14.04
CA MET A 757 27.32 -10.83 -14.72
C MET A 757 28.75 -11.29 -14.42
N MET A 758 29.39 -11.93 -15.39
CA MET A 758 30.80 -12.32 -15.28
C MET A 758 31.70 -11.09 -15.44
N LYS A 759 32.56 -10.85 -14.45
CA LYS A 759 33.64 -9.86 -14.49
C LYS A 759 34.96 -10.52 -14.86
N LYS A 760 35.98 -9.71 -15.10
CA LYS A 760 37.32 -10.20 -15.45
C LYS A 760 37.87 -11.12 -14.35
N GLU A 761 37.66 -10.76 -13.09
CA GLU A 761 38.11 -11.51 -11.93
C GLU A 761 37.42 -12.88 -11.84
N ASP A 762 36.13 -12.96 -12.21
CA ASP A 762 35.41 -14.23 -12.29
C ASP A 762 36.04 -15.15 -13.33
N TRP A 763 36.36 -14.62 -14.52
CA TRP A 763 37.04 -15.39 -15.57
C TRP A 763 38.45 -15.84 -15.15
N GLU A 764 39.24 -14.97 -14.53
CA GLU A 764 40.56 -15.31 -13.99
C GLU A 764 40.45 -16.44 -12.94
N GLY A 765 39.43 -16.38 -12.08
CA GLY A 765 39.11 -17.42 -11.11
C GLY A 765 38.78 -18.76 -11.77
N VAL A 766 37.87 -18.77 -12.74
CA VAL A 766 37.48 -19.99 -13.49
C VAL A 766 38.69 -20.64 -14.15
N PHE A 767 39.51 -19.88 -14.89
CA PHE A 767 40.67 -20.46 -15.59
C PHE A 767 41.80 -20.87 -14.65
N SER A 768 41.95 -20.21 -13.49
CA SER A 768 42.91 -20.64 -12.46
C SER A 768 42.47 -21.96 -11.82
N MET A 769 41.18 -22.09 -11.47
CA MET A 769 40.60 -23.32 -10.93
C MET A 769 40.77 -24.49 -11.90
N LEU A 770 40.46 -24.29 -13.18
CA LEU A 770 40.62 -25.33 -14.21
C LEU A 770 42.10 -25.77 -14.33
N LYS A 771 43.02 -24.81 -14.30
CA LYS A 771 44.46 -25.10 -14.32
C LYS A 771 44.90 -25.92 -13.10
N GLU A 772 44.40 -25.61 -11.91
CA GLU A 772 44.66 -26.37 -10.69
C GLU A 772 44.08 -27.78 -10.73
N GLN A 773 42.93 -27.98 -11.37
CA GLN A 773 42.29 -29.27 -11.58
C GLN A 773 42.94 -30.10 -12.71
N GLY A 774 43.94 -29.57 -13.42
CA GLY A 774 44.63 -30.25 -14.51
C GLY A 774 43.83 -30.32 -15.81
N ALA A 775 42.83 -29.47 -15.97
CA ALA A 775 42.05 -29.35 -17.21
C ALA A 775 42.94 -28.89 -18.39
N PRO A 776 42.67 -29.34 -19.63
CA PRO A 776 43.38 -28.87 -20.82
C PRO A 776 43.26 -27.35 -21.00
N GLU A 777 44.33 -26.67 -21.48
CA GLU A 777 44.27 -25.22 -21.73
C GLU A 777 43.20 -24.82 -22.78
N THR A 778 42.75 -25.78 -23.59
CA THR A 778 41.68 -25.62 -24.59
C THR A 778 40.26 -25.62 -24.01
N GLU A 779 40.09 -25.91 -22.73
CA GLU A 779 38.77 -25.91 -22.08
C GLU A 779 38.20 -24.48 -22.00
N PHE A 780 36.92 -24.31 -22.36
CA PHE A 780 36.24 -23.02 -22.51
C PHE A 780 37.00 -22.00 -23.39
N GLN A 781 37.73 -22.45 -24.41
CA GLN A 781 38.53 -21.60 -25.28
C GLN A 781 37.74 -20.43 -25.89
N SER A 782 36.47 -20.65 -26.23
CA SER A 782 35.57 -19.64 -26.80
C SER A 782 35.32 -18.44 -25.87
N PHE A 783 35.49 -18.63 -24.56
CA PHE A 783 35.29 -17.61 -23.52
C PHE A 783 36.59 -16.92 -23.08
N ARG A 784 37.77 -17.46 -23.39
CA ARG A 784 39.06 -16.84 -23.01
C ARG A 784 39.24 -15.41 -23.51
N LYS A 785 38.59 -15.04 -24.61
CA LYS A 785 38.59 -13.66 -25.13
C LYS A 785 38.05 -12.63 -24.12
N TYR A 786 37.21 -13.03 -23.16
CA TYR A 786 36.66 -12.14 -22.14
C TYR A 786 37.63 -11.82 -21.00
N LEU A 787 38.83 -12.43 -20.99
CA LEU A 787 39.96 -11.97 -20.15
C LEU A 787 40.47 -10.59 -20.58
N THR A 788 40.29 -10.23 -21.86
CA THR A 788 40.72 -8.95 -22.43
C THR A 788 39.56 -8.11 -22.96
N GLN A 789 38.49 -8.75 -23.41
CA GLN A 789 37.25 -8.07 -23.83
C GLN A 789 36.33 -7.86 -22.62
N ASP A 790 36.20 -6.62 -22.17
CA ASP A 790 35.43 -6.26 -20.97
C ASP A 790 34.06 -5.62 -21.27
N SER A 791 33.67 -5.53 -22.55
CA SER A 791 32.41 -4.92 -22.98
C SER A 791 31.78 -5.59 -24.21
N LEU A 792 30.45 -5.44 -24.32
CA LEU A 792 29.63 -5.87 -25.46
C LEU A 792 28.65 -4.77 -25.86
N THR A 793 28.25 -4.71 -27.13
CA THR A 793 27.02 -3.95 -27.46
C THR A 793 25.80 -4.63 -26.85
N LEU A 794 24.76 -3.87 -26.51
CA LEU A 794 23.51 -4.45 -25.98
C LEU A 794 22.92 -5.51 -26.92
N LYS A 795 23.05 -5.31 -28.23
CA LYS A 795 22.62 -6.30 -29.24
C LYS A 795 23.41 -7.60 -29.13
N GLN A 796 24.75 -7.52 -29.01
CA GLN A 796 25.59 -8.71 -28.79
C GLN A 796 25.30 -9.38 -27.44
N ALA A 797 24.93 -8.63 -26.41
CA ALA A 797 24.55 -9.19 -25.11
C ALA A 797 23.26 -10.03 -25.22
N ILE A 798 22.23 -9.53 -25.92
CA ILE A 798 21.01 -10.31 -26.18
C ILE A 798 21.29 -11.52 -27.08
N GLU A 799 22.11 -11.37 -28.11
CA GLU A 799 22.55 -12.49 -28.95
C GLU A 799 23.29 -13.56 -28.12
N PHE A 800 24.14 -13.15 -27.16
CA PHE A 800 24.83 -14.06 -26.26
C PHE A 800 23.89 -14.79 -25.30
N ILE A 801 22.86 -14.12 -24.77
CA ILE A 801 21.85 -14.76 -23.91
C ILE A 801 21.14 -15.87 -24.67
N LYS A 802 20.78 -15.62 -25.94
CA LYS A 802 20.10 -16.57 -26.82
C LYS A 802 21.04 -17.65 -27.38
N PHE A 803 22.36 -17.40 -27.37
CA PHE A 803 23.36 -18.36 -27.80
C PHE A 803 23.41 -19.57 -26.87
N LYS A 804 23.37 -20.76 -27.47
CA LYS A 804 23.48 -22.06 -26.80
C LYS A 804 24.70 -22.81 -27.34
N SER A 805 25.52 -23.35 -26.45
CA SER A 805 26.64 -24.23 -26.79
C SER A 805 26.90 -25.21 -25.63
N PRO A 806 27.44 -26.41 -25.90
CA PRO A 806 27.82 -27.35 -24.84
C PRO A 806 28.76 -26.72 -23.80
N GLU A 807 29.72 -25.91 -24.25
CA GLU A 807 30.65 -25.19 -23.37
C GLU A 807 29.93 -24.16 -22.47
N LYS A 808 28.88 -23.48 -22.96
CA LYS A 808 28.10 -22.56 -22.12
C LYS A 808 27.27 -23.33 -21.09
N ASP A 809 26.69 -24.45 -21.49
CA ASP A 809 25.89 -25.30 -20.61
C ASP A 809 26.75 -25.89 -19.49
N GLU A 810 27.96 -26.37 -19.80
CA GLU A 810 28.95 -26.81 -18.80
C GLU A 810 29.32 -25.70 -17.82
N LEU A 811 29.53 -24.47 -18.31
CA LEU A 811 29.79 -23.32 -17.44
C LEU A 811 28.59 -22.98 -16.54
N LEU A 812 27.36 -23.03 -17.07
CA LEU A 812 26.15 -22.82 -16.26
C LEU A 812 25.98 -23.91 -15.21
N LYS A 813 26.29 -25.17 -15.53
CA LYS A 813 26.26 -26.30 -14.58
C LYS A 813 27.30 -26.12 -13.48
N MET A 814 28.49 -25.59 -13.81
CA MET A 814 29.52 -25.28 -12.82
C MET A 814 29.04 -24.23 -11.80
N TYR A 815 28.30 -23.20 -12.24
CA TYR A 815 27.81 -22.14 -11.35
C TYR A 815 26.51 -22.47 -10.61
N PHE A 816 25.60 -23.20 -11.26
CA PHE A 816 24.22 -23.35 -10.80
C PHE A 816 23.78 -24.81 -10.56
N GLY A 817 24.66 -25.78 -10.84
CA GLY A 817 24.42 -27.20 -10.68
C GLY A 817 23.68 -27.85 -11.85
N GLU A 818 23.85 -29.17 -12.00
CA GLU A 818 23.26 -30.00 -13.07
C GLU A 818 21.73 -29.93 -13.14
N GLU A 819 21.05 -29.74 -12.02
CA GLU A 819 19.59 -29.81 -11.97
C GLU A 819 18.88 -28.50 -12.36
N LYS A 820 19.57 -27.36 -12.28
CA LYS A 820 18.92 -26.04 -12.37
C LYS A 820 19.55 -25.10 -13.40
N PHE A 821 20.65 -25.51 -14.05
CA PHE A 821 21.38 -24.65 -14.98
C PHE A 821 20.50 -24.04 -16.09
N GLU A 822 19.49 -24.77 -16.57
CA GLU A 822 18.55 -24.29 -17.60
C GLU A 822 17.70 -23.07 -17.18
N LYS A 823 17.54 -22.83 -15.86
CA LYS A 823 16.80 -21.67 -15.34
C LYS A 823 17.60 -20.38 -15.34
N TYR A 824 18.91 -20.50 -15.44
CA TYR A 824 19.86 -19.42 -15.27
C TYR A 824 20.59 -19.14 -16.56
N ASN A 825 21.22 -17.98 -16.62
CA ASN A 825 22.10 -17.62 -17.71
C ASN A 825 23.28 -16.82 -17.18
N ILE A 826 24.25 -16.56 -18.04
CA ILE A 826 25.34 -15.63 -17.76
C ILE A 826 25.45 -14.61 -18.87
N LEU A 827 26.01 -13.46 -18.53
CA LEU A 827 26.57 -12.51 -19.47
C LEU A 827 28.07 -12.42 -19.23
N PRO A 828 28.90 -12.42 -20.29
CA PRO A 828 30.34 -12.61 -20.14
C PRO A 828 31.08 -11.32 -19.72
N VAL A 829 30.35 -10.22 -19.60
CA VAL A 829 30.83 -8.88 -19.25
C VAL A 829 29.76 -8.16 -18.43
N ASN A 830 30.14 -7.10 -17.72
CA ASN A 830 29.22 -6.21 -17.02
C ASN A 830 29.17 -4.78 -17.62
N LYS A 831 29.86 -4.53 -18.74
CA LYS A 831 29.83 -3.25 -19.45
C LYS A 831 29.14 -3.40 -20.81
N PHE A 832 28.18 -2.52 -21.08
CA PHE A 832 27.37 -2.55 -22.29
C PHE A 832 27.44 -1.25 -23.08
N ILE A 833 27.45 -1.36 -24.40
CA ILE A 833 27.48 -0.23 -25.33
C ILE A 833 26.11 -0.07 -25.98
N LEU A 834 25.51 1.11 -25.84
CA LEU A 834 24.32 1.55 -26.56
C LEU A 834 24.73 2.52 -27.68
N PRO A 835 24.67 2.11 -28.96
CA PRO A 835 24.95 2.99 -30.09
C PRO A 835 23.95 4.15 -30.19
N VAL A 836 24.41 5.33 -30.63
CA VAL A 836 23.55 6.50 -30.83
C VAL A 836 23.29 6.76 -32.31
N ASN A 837 22.02 6.74 -32.71
CA ASN A 837 21.59 7.18 -34.03
C ASN A 837 21.12 8.65 -33.98
N LYS A 838 22.03 9.59 -34.30
CA LYS A 838 21.78 11.03 -34.19
C LYS A 838 20.67 11.53 -35.13
N GLU A 839 20.56 10.94 -36.32
CA GLU A 839 19.52 11.31 -37.29
C GLU A 839 18.13 10.94 -36.78
N ASN A 840 17.96 9.71 -36.30
CA ASN A 840 16.70 9.27 -35.73
C ASN A 840 16.36 10.03 -34.45
N ALA A 841 17.34 10.26 -33.57
CA ALA A 841 17.13 11.01 -32.34
C ALA A 841 16.62 12.44 -32.62
N LEU A 842 17.16 13.11 -33.65
CA LEU A 842 16.68 14.42 -34.10
C LEU A 842 15.29 14.34 -34.72
N LYS A 843 15.04 13.36 -35.60
CA LYS A 843 13.74 13.18 -36.27
C LYS A 843 12.60 12.83 -35.30
N ALA A 844 12.90 12.08 -34.24
CA ALA A 844 11.97 11.71 -33.19
C ALA A 844 11.76 12.83 -32.15
N GLY A 845 12.52 13.93 -32.22
CA GLY A 845 12.45 15.02 -31.25
C GLY A 845 13.02 14.67 -29.87
N ILE A 846 13.88 13.65 -29.78
CA ILE A 846 14.62 13.30 -28.55
C ILE A 846 15.66 14.38 -28.25
N ILE A 847 16.30 14.90 -29.30
CA ILE A 847 17.26 16.01 -29.24
C ILE A 847 16.84 17.13 -30.19
N ASN A 848 17.31 18.35 -29.90
CA ASN A 848 17.18 19.50 -30.80
C ASN A 848 18.38 19.59 -31.74
N LYS A 849 18.25 20.37 -32.83
CA LYS A 849 19.36 20.58 -33.78
C LYS A 849 20.59 21.22 -33.11
N GLU A 850 20.36 22.07 -32.13
CA GLU A 850 21.39 22.76 -31.33
C GLU A 850 22.17 21.80 -30.42
N ASP A 851 21.61 20.63 -30.11
CA ASP A 851 22.24 19.65 -29.22
C ASP A 851 23.32 18.82 -29.94
N LEU A 852 23.28 18.73 -31.28
CA LEU A 852 24.14 17.86 -32.09
C LEU A 852 25.63 17.88 -31.71
N PRO A 853 26.27 19.03 -31.38
CA PRO A 853 27.67 19.06 -30.97
C PRO A 853 27.97 18.29 -29.68
N ASN A 854 26.99 18.18 -28.77
CA ASN A 854 27.14 17.55 -27.46
C ASN A 854 26.64 16.10 -27.42
N VAL A 855 26.15 15.58 -28.55
CA VAL A 855 25.60 14.24 -28.64
C VAL A 855 26.72 13.20 -28.73
N ALA A 856 26.74 12.27 -27.77
CA ALA A 856 27.65 11.14 -27.76
C ALA A 856 27.42 10.22 -28.98
N ASN A 857 28.48 9.57 -29.46
CA ASN A 857 28.37 8.57 -30.53
C ASN A 857 27.85 7.23 -30.01
N GLN A 858 28.13 6.93 -28.74
CA GLN A 858 27.70 5.72 -28.03
C GLN A 858 27.65 6.03 -26.52
N ILE A 859 26.78 5.33 -25.80
CA ILE A 859 26.67 5.38 -24.34
C ILE A 859 27.27 4.10 -23.77
N MET A 860 28.22 4.24 -22.84
CA MET A 860 28.80 3.12 -22.09
C MET A 860 28.05 2.97 -20.77
N ILE A 861 27.51 1.78 -20.52
CA ILE A 861 26.72 1.44 -19.34
C ILE A 861 27.51 0.42 -18.53
N THR A 862 27.78 0.70 -17.26
CA THR A 862 28.36 -0.30 -16.34
C THR A 862 27.27 -0.82 -15.43
N TYR A 863 26.87 -2.08 -15.62
CA TYR A 863 25.90 -2.73 -14.73
C TYR A 863 26.60 -3.08 -13.41
N LYS A 864 26.11 -2.51 -12.30
CA LYS A 864 26.76 -2.64 -10.98
C LYS A 864 26.29 -3.88 -10.21
N GLY A 865 25.05 -4.33 -10.44
CA GLY A 865 24.55 -5.57 -9.89
C GLY A 865 25.33 -6.79 -10.40
N ASN A 866 25.43 -7.84 -9.58
CA ASN A 866 26.03 -9.11 -10.01
C ASN A 866 25.02 -10.01 -10.73
N THR A 867 23.73 -9.74 -10.56
CA THR A 867 22.63 -10.51 -11.14
C THR A 867 21.65 -9.57 -11.81
N LEU A 868 21.21 -9.92 -13.01
CA LEU A 868 20.16 -9.25 -13.75
C LEU A 868 18.90 -10.12 -13.77
N TYR A 869 17.77 -9.51 -13.44
CA TYR A 869 16.45 -10.13 -13.40
C TYR A 869 15.61 -9.77 -14.64
N LYS A 870 14.45 -10.41 -14.81
CA LYS A 870 13.59 -10.30 -16.01
C LYS A 870 13.18 -8.86 -16.38
N ASN A 871 12.88 -8.02 -15.39
CA ASN A 871 12.59 -6.59 -15.60
C ASN A 871 13.76 -5.83 -16.23
N ASN A 872 14.99 -6.12 -15.81
CA ASN A 872 16.21 -5.55 -16.40
C ASN A 872 16.59 -6.25 -17.73
N LEU A 873 16.25 -7.53 -17.91
CA LEU A 873 16.41 -8.24 -19.18
C LEU A 873 15.57 -7.60 -20.28
N ILE A 874 14.30 -7.27 -20.00
CA ILE A 874 13.46 -6.63 -21.00
C ILE A 874 13.90 -5.20 -21.29
N LEU A 875 14.38 -4.46 -20.28
CA LEU A 875 14.93 -3.12 -20.49
C LEU A 875 16.20 -3.19 -21.36
N MET A 876 17.07 -4.17 -21.12
CA MET A 876 18.24 -4.45 -21.97
C MET A 876 17.83 -4.80 -23.40
N ASP A 877 16.80 -5.64 -23.60
CA ASP A 877 16.30 -6.00 -24.93
C ASP A 877 15.69 -4.80 -25.66
N LEU A 878 14.94 -3.98 -24.93
CA LEU A 878 14.39 -2.73 -25.45
C LEU A 878 15.51 -1.82 -25.95
N LEU A 879 16.54 -1.60 -25.12
CA LEU A 879 17.70 -0.78 -25.48
C LEU A 879 18.53 -1.39 -26.62
N ALA A 880 18.62 -2.73 -26.70
CA ALA A 880 19.28 -3.42 -27.81
C ALA A 880 18.59 -3.19 -29.16
N ASN A 881 17.28 -2.92 -29.14
CA ASN A 881 16.46 -2.61 -30.32
C ASN A 881 16.10 -1.11 -30.42
N PHE A 882 16.77 -0.26 -29.63
CA PHE A 882 16.50 1.17 -29.53
C PHE A 882 17.30 1.97 -30.56
N ASP A 883 16.76 2.11 -31.77
CA ASP A 883 17.35 2.92 -32.85
C ASP A 883 16.96 4.41 -32.76
N TRP A 884 16.65 4.92 -31.55
CA TRP A 884 16.31 6.33 -31.28
C TRP A 884 15.12 6.89 -32.08
N LYS A 885 14.20 6.03 -32.56
CA LYS A 885 13.00 6.43 -33.33
C LYS A 885 11.81 6.84 -32.47
N ARG A 886 11.88 6.53 -31.18
CA ARG A 886 10.80 6.65 -30.20
C ARG A 886 11.43 7.12 -28.89
N PRO A 887 10.88 8.10 -28.16
CA PRO A 887 11.45 8.48 -26.86
C PRO A 887 11.19 7.42 -25.77
N ILE A 888 12.01 7.44 -24.71
CA ILE A 888 11.84 6.65 -23.49
C ILE A 888 11.90 7.60 -22.31
N ASN A 889 10.92 7.52 -21.42
CA ASN A 889 10.83 8.29 -20.20
C ASN A 889 10.66 7.37 -18.98
N PHE A 890 11.24 7.78 -17.87
CA PHE A 890 11.10 7.13 -16.57
C PHE A 890 10.36 8.07 -15.63
N SER A 891 9.28 7.61 -14.98
CA SER A 891 8.59 8.41 -13.96
C SER A 891 9.55 8.75 -12.82
N SER A 892 9.28 9.84 -12.11
CA SER A 892 10.03 10.19 -10.90
C SER A 892 9.95 9.10 -9.81
N GLY A 893 8.99 8.17 -9.91
CA GLY A 893 8.77 7.10 -8.95
C GLY A 893 9.89 6.07 -8.89
N GLY A 894 10.70 5.88 -9.93
CA GLY A 894 11.73 4.81 -9.97
C GLY A 894 13.18 5.26 -10.00
N ILE A 895 13.45 6.56 -10.17
CA ILE A 895 14.81 7.10 -10.34
C ILE A 895 15.68 7.06 -9.08
N TYR A 896 15.11 6.71 -7.93
CA TYR A 896 15.85 6.62 -6.66
C TYR A 896 16.87 5.47 -6.65
N ASP A 897 16.67 4.45 -7.49
CA ASP A 897 17.62 3.38 -7.72
C ASP A 897 18.14 3.45 -9.16
N SER A 898 19.45 3.40 -9.32
CA SER A 898 20.07 3.45 -10.64
C SER A 898 19.80 2.17 -11.44
N GLU A 899 19.57 1.03 -10.78
CA GLU A 899 19.27 -0.22 -11.46
C GLU A 899 17.92 -0.16 -12.19
N ASN A 900 16.93 0.53 -11.64
CA ASN A 900 15.59 0.72 -12.21
C ASN A 900 15.56 1.42 -13.58
N ILE A 901 16.66 2.08 -13.95
CA ILE A 901 16.85 2.77 -15.24
C ILE A 901 18.09 2.25 -15.98
N PHE A 902 18.53 1.03 -15.67
CA PHE A 902 19.69 0.39 -16.29
C PHE A 902 20.99 1.22 -16.20
N TYR A 903 21.17 1.94 -15.08
CA TYR A 903 22.32 2.81 -14.78
C TYR A 903 22.54 3.96 -15.79
N LEU A 904 21.46 4.49 -16.37
CA LEU A 904 21.48 5.57 -17.36
C LEU A 904 21.42 6.98 -16.76
N ASN A 905 21.69 7.15 -15.45
CA ASN A 905 21.53 8.40 -14.71
C ASN A 905 22.19 9.62 -15.39
N ASP A 906 23.35 9.40 -16.00
CA ASP A 906 24.16 10.44 -16.64
C ASP A 906 23.65 10.86 -18.02
N TYR A 907 22.52 10.32 -18.50
CA TYR A 907 22.02 10.53 -19.87
C TYR A 907 20.53 10.91 -19.87
N LEU A 908 20.11 11.69 -18.87
CA LEU A 908 18.71 12.05 -18.67
C LEU A 908 18.44 13.53 -18.95
N GLN A 909 17.21 13.82 -19.37
CA GLN A 909 16.64 15.16 -19.35
C GLN A 909 15.43 15.17 -18.42
N PHE A 910 15.33 16.18 -17.58
CA PHE A 910 14.17 16.34 -16.71
C PHE A 910 13.04 17.07 -17.41
N ASP A 911 11.94 16.37 -17.65
CA ASP A 911 10.74 16.87 -18.34
C ASP A 911 9.56 17.09 -17.35
N GLY A 912 9.87 17.29 -16.06
CA GLY A 912 8.94 17.71 -15.01
C GLY A 912 8.49 16.57 -14.10
N PHE A 913 7.63 15.68 -14.61
CA PHE A 913 7.20 14.46 -13.87
C PHE A 913 7.98 13.20 -14.25
N SER A 914 8.85 13.31 -15.25
CA SER A 914 9.58 12.20 -15.81
C SER A 914 10.97 12.63 -16.27
N TYR A 915 11.80 11.62 -16.52
CA TYR A 915 13.18 11.74 -16.95
C TYR A 915 13.33 11.04 -18.31
N ARG A 916 13.60 11.83 -19.35
CA ARG A 916 13.76 11.34 -20.72
C ARG A 916 15.17 10.90 -20.98
N LEU A 917 15.35 9.71 -21.56
CA LEU A 917 16.65 9.24 -22.04
C LEU A 917 17.09 10.07 -23.25
N ILE A 918 18.27 10.69 -23.17
CA ILE A 918 18.88 11.50 -24.22
C ILE A 918 20.36 11.13 -24.43
N PRO A 919 20.94 11.29 -25.63
CA PRO A 919 22.31 10.89 -25.90
C PRO A 919 23.33 12.01 -25.57
N ILE A 920 23.12 12.74 -24.48
CA ILE A 920 23.98 13.84 -24.03
C ILE A 920 24.37 13.55 -22.59
N GLN A 921 25.67 13.63 -22.29
CA GLN A 921 26.15 13.37 -20.94
C GLN A 921 25.79 14.54 -20.01
N THR A 922 25.03 14.24 -18.98
CA THR A 922 24.46 15.15 -17.99
C THR A 922 24.60 14.51 -16.61
N PRO A 923 25.81 14.52 -16.02
CA PRO A 923 26.02 13.90 -14.71
C PRO A 923 25.12 14.57 -13.65
N PRO A 924 24.68 13.82 -12.63
CA PRO A 924 23.98 14.39 -11.49
C PRO A 924 24.74 15.57 -10.91
N SER A 925 24.03 16.63 -10.55
CA SER A 925 24.65 17.79 -9.91
C SER A 925 25.16 17.47 -8.50
N ALA A 926 26.02 18.32 -7.94
CA ALA A 926 26.44 18.24 -6.55
C ALA A 926 25.24 18.28 -5.57
N ASP A 927 24.18 18.98 -5.96
CA ASP A 927 22.92 19.11 -5.21
C ASP A 927 22.02 17.85 -5.34
N GLY A 928 22.46 16.82 -6.09
CA GLY A 928 21.73 15.57 -6.32
C GLY A 928 20.70 15.63 -7.47
N ASP A 929 20.45 16.82 -8.05
CA ASP A 929 19.56 16.97 -9.21
C ASP A 929 20.05 16.12 -10.40
N MET A 930 19.17 15.26 -10.92
CA MET A 930 19.43 14.42 -12.09
C MET A 930 18.85 14.99 -13.37
N GLY A 931 19.56 14.72 -14.47
CA GLY A 931 19.22 15.10 -15.83
C GLY A 931 19.32 16.59 -16.12
N ARG A 932 19.64 16.95 -17.38
CA ARG A 932 19.65 18.37 -17.80
C ARG A 932 18.26 18.96 -17.82
N VAL A 933 18.18 20.28 -17.83
CA VAL A 933 16.93 21.05 -17.97
C VAL A 933 16.98 21.87 -19.26
N ASP A 934 16.04 21.61 -20.17
CA ASP A 934 15.74 22.55 -21.25
C ASP A 934 14.78 23.62 -20.70
N ALA A 935 15.30 24.84 -20.50
CA ALA A 935 14.59 25.91 -19.81
C ALA A 935 13.26 26.28 -20.47
N ASN A 936 13.22 26.35 -21.81
CA ASN A 936 12.01 26.77 -22.53
C ASN A 936 11.02 25.61 -22.66
N SER A 937 11.51 24.38 -22.87
CA SER A 937 10.66 23.19 -22.89
C SER A 937 9.97 23.02 -21.53
N LEU A 938 10.74 23.04 -20.43
CA LEU A 938 10.19 22.82 -19.10
C LEU A 938 9.27 23.97 -18.65
N TYR A 939 9.55 25.21 -19.05
CA TYR A 939 8.60 26.33 -18.90
C TYR A 939 7.23 26.00 -19.51
N ASN A 940 7.21 25.54 -20.76
CA ASN A 940 5.97 25.19 -21.45
C ASN A 940 5.27 24.00 -20.80
N VAL A 941 6.02 23.02 -20.31
CA VAL A 941 5.47 21.88 -19.55
C VAL A 941 4.76 22.38 -18.29
N VAL A 942 5.44 23.17 -17.45
CA VAL A 942 4.89 23.70 -16.18
C VAL A 942 3.67 24.58 -16.43
N LYS A 943 3.68 25.41 -17.48
CA LYS A 943 2.54 26.25 -17.88
C LYS A 943 1.29 25.45 -18.28
N ASN A 944 1.46 24.19 -18.69
CA ASN A 944 0.37 23.31 -19.12
C ASN A 944 -0.05 22.30 -18.04
N PHE A 945 0.55 22.33 -16.85
CA PHE A 945 0.12 21.49 -15.73
C PHE A 945 -1.30 21.83 -15.29
N ARG A 946 -1.99 20.79 -14.82
CA ARG A 946 -3.14 20.93 -13.93
C ARG A 946 -2.65 20.64 -12.50
N TRP A 947 -3.13 21.39 -11.51
CA TRP A 947 -2.47 21.51 -10.21
C TRP A 947 -3.26 20.85 -9.05
N GLY A 948 -4.22 19.97 -9.34
CA GLY A 948 -4.93 19.19 -8.33
C GLY A 948 -5.87 19.98 -7.40
N ASN A 949 -5.98 21.31 -7.62
CA ASN A 949 -6.76 22.28 -6.84
C ASN A 949 -6.25 22.56 -5.41
N PHE A 950 -4.95 22.41 -5.14
CA PHE A 950 -4.34 22.72 -3.83
C PHE A 950 -4.56 24.18 -3.37
N LYS A 951 -4.81 25.13 -4.29
CA LYS A 951 -5.16 26.52 -3.97
C LYS A 951 -6.44 26.68 -3.16
N ASN A 952 -7.34 25.69 -3.18
CA ASN A 952 -8.52 25.70 -2.32
C ASN A 952 -8.15 25.24 -0.91
N LEU A 953 -7.84 26.20 -0.04
CA LEU A 953 -7.40 25.92 1.33
C LEU A 953 -8.50 25.29 2.21
N ASN A 954 -9.77 25.34 1.80
CA ASN A 954 -10.86 24.69 2.51
C ASN A 954 -11.03 23.21 2.11
N ALA A 955 -10.45 22.78 0.99
CA ALA A 955 -10.47 21.38 0.58
C ALA A 955 -9.40 20.60 1.36
N HIS A 956 -9.77 19.40 1.77
CA HIS A 956 -8.86 18.47 2.43
C HIS A 956 -8.15 17.58 1.40
N PHE A 957 -6.86 17.34 1.63
CA PHE A 957 -6.02 16.47 0.80
C PHE A 957 -5.17 15.61 1.72
N ASP A 958 -5.25 14.29 1.54
CA ASP A 958 -4.50 13.32 2.33
C ASP A 958 -2.99 13.34 2.02
N GLU A 959 -2.24 12.55 2.79
CA GLU A 959 -0.78 12.42 2.67
C GLU A 959 -0.34 11.95 1.27
N THR A 960 -1.11 11.05 0.64
CA THR A 960 -0.83 10.58 -0.72
C THR A 960 -0.97 11.72 -1.74
N ALA A 961 -2.03 12.51 -1.67
CA ALA A 961 -2.21 13.69 -2.53
C ALA A 961 -1.12 14.74 -2.32
N THR A 962 -0.81 15.05 -1.06
CA THR A 962 0.14 16.13 -0.73
C THR A 962 1.60 15.75 -0.98
N SER A 963 1.97 14.47 -0.94
CA SER A 963 3.33 14.03 -1.29
C SER A 963 3.71 14.37 -2.75
N ASN A 964 2.73 14.39 -3.65
CA ASN A 964 2.92 14.73 -5.06
C ASN A 964 3.21 16.22 -5.32
N ILE A 965 2.99 17.11 -4.34
CA ILE A 965 3.32 18.54 -4.44
C ILE A 965 4.80 18.77 -4.75
N ILE A 966 5.66 17.88 -4.25
CA ILE A 966 7.11 17.97 -4.44
C ILE A 966 7.43 18.01 -5.94
N SER A 967 6.84 17.13 -6.75
CA SER A 967 7.10 17.06 -8.19
C SER A 967 6.68 18.34 -8.94
N TYR A 968 5.53 18.92 -8.58
CA TYR A 968 5.06 20.19 -9.15
C TYR A 968 6.01 21.35 -8.85
N ARG A 969 6.38 21.53 -7.58
CA ARG A 969 7.27 22.61 -7.14
C ARG A 969 8.69 22.43 -7.64
N MET A 970 9.20 21.19 -7.68
CA MET A 970 10.51 20.88 -8.24
C MET A 970 10.56 21.22 -9.73
N SER A 971 9.53 20.85 -10.50
CA SER A 971 9.40 21.20 -11.91
C SER A 971 9.46 22.72 -12.14
N ALA A 972 8.65 23.47 -11.39
CA ALA A 972 8.61 24.93 -11.49
C ALA A 972 9.95 25.57 -11.07
N SER A 973 10.56 25.09 -9.98
CA SER A 973 11.82 25.62 -9.46
C SER A 973 12.99 25.38 -10.40
N ARG A 974 13.12 24.16 -10.94
CA ARG A 974 14.20 23.80 -11.88
C ARG A 974 14.05 24.56 -13.20
N ALA A 975 12.83 24.71 -13.72
CA ALA A 975 12.57 25.58 -14.87
C ALA A 975 12.96 27.03 -14.57
N ALA A 976 12.59 27.57 -13.41
CA ALA A 976 12.85 28.95 -13.05
C ALA A 976 14.34 29.24 -12.92
N ALA A 977 15.08 28.33 -12.27
CA ALA A 977 16.52 28.42 -12.17
C ALA A 977 17.19 28.45 -13.55
N ALA A 978 16.82 27.53 -14.45
CA ALA A 978 17.37 27.46 -15.80
C ALA A 978 17.02 28.72 -16.65
N LEU A 979 15.80 29.22 -16.54
CA LEU A 979 15.37 30.47 -17.19
C LEU A 979 16.12 31.69 -16.65
N ALA A 980 16.27 31.79 -15.32
CA ALA A 980 16.95 32.92 -14.70
C ALA A 980 18.44 32.95 -15.04
N LEU A 981 19.11 31.78 -15.05
CA LEU A 981 20.51 31.64 -15.46
C LEU A 981 20.73 31.94 -16.94
N SER A 982 19.73 31.71 -17.80
CA SER A 982 19.75 32.11 -19.22
C SER A 982 19.29 33.58 -19.45
N GLY A 983 19.11 34.37 -18.38
CA GLY A 983 18.73 35.78 -18.45
C GLY A 983 17.22 36.05 -18.59
N GLN A 984 16.38 35.02 -18.72
CA GLN A 984 14.92 35.11 -18.87
C GLN A 984 14.19 35.24 -17.51
N LYS A 985 14.61 36.21 -16.68
CA LYS A 985 14.11 36.37 -15.30
C LYS A 985 12.60 36.58 -15.20
N ALA A 986 11.98 37.29 -16.16
CA ALA A 986 10.54 37.51 -16.16
C ALA A 986 9.74 36.20 -16.26
N LYS A 987 10.15 35.28 -17.14
CA LYS A 987 9.53 33.96 -17.26
C LYS A 987 9.80 33.10 -16.02
N ALA A 988 10.98 33.20 -15.43
CA ALA A 988 11.31 32.49 -14.19
C ALA A 988 10.37 32.90 -13.05
N LEU A 989 10.14 34.21 -12.87
CA LEU A 989 9.20 34.71 -11.87
C LEU A 989 7.76 34.28 -12.14
N GLU A 990 7.34 34.28 -13.40
CA GLU A 990 5.98 33.87 -13.78
C GLU A 990 5.64 32.45 -13.30
N ILE A 991 6.54 31.48 -13.49
CA ILE A 991 6.27 30.09 -13.09
C ILE A 991 6.44 29.86 -11.59
N LEU A 992 7.31 30.61 -10.91
CA LEU A 992 7.41 30.57 -9.46
C LEU A 992 6.15 31.16 -8.81
N ASP A 993 5.63 32.26 -9.36
CA ASP A 993 4.40 32.88 -8.91
C ASP A 993 3.18 31.99 -9.21
N LEU A 994 3.18 31.30 -10.35
CA LEU A 994 2.17 30.28 -10.66
C LEU A 994 2.18 29.15 -9.63
N ALA A 995 3.34 28.55 -9.35
CA ALA A 995 3.45 27.47 -8.38
C ALA A 995 3.06 27.91 -6.97
N ALA A 996 3.44 29.13 -6.56
CA ALA A 996 3.08 29.69 -5.26
C ALA A 996 1.57 29.99 -5.14
N LYS A 997 0.93 30.40 -6.24
CA LYS A 997 -0.51 30.61 -6.32
C LYS A 997 -1.30 29.31 -6.29
N GLU A 998 -0.87 28.32 -7.07
CA GLU A 998 -1.58 27.05 -7.19
C GLU A 998 -1.32 26.12 -5.99
N ILE A 999 -0.18 26.25 -5.31
CA ILE A 999 0.17 25.49 -4.11
C ILE A 999 0.69 26.44 -3.00
N PRO A 1000 -0.22 27.07 -2.24
CA PRO A 1000 0.16 28.05 -1.22
C PRO A 1000 1.02 27.46 -0.09
N ALA A 1001 2.12 28.15 0.25
CA ALA A 1001 3.04 27.71 1.30
C ALA A 1001 2.46 27.79 2.72
N GLU A 1002 1.36 28.56 2.92
CA GLU A 1002 0.67 28.68 4.21
C GLU A 1002 0.13 27.33 4.70
N LYS A 1003 -0.48 26.55 3.80
CA LYS A 1003 -1.02 25.22 4.11
C LYS A 1003 0.00 24.10 3.81
N TYR A 1004 0.74 24.24 2.70
CA TYR A 1004 1.68 23.20 2.24
C TYR A 1004 3.12 23.63 2.43
N ASN A 1005 3.63 23.52 3.65
CA ASN A 1005 4.90 24.10 4.09
C ASN A 1005 6.10 23.12 4.06
N ASP A 1006 6.10 22.11 3.19
CA ASP A 1006 7.18 21.11 3.09
C ASP A 1006 8.55 21.75 2.75
N PRO A 1007 9.54 21.72 3.69
CA PRO A 1007 10.84 22.32 3.48
C PRO A 1007 11.59 21.77 2.26
N ARG A 1008 11.38 20.50 1.90
CA ARG A 1008 12.09 19.85 0.79
C ARG A 1008 11.78 20.50 -0.54
N SER A 1009 10.50 20.78 -0.78
CA SER A 1009 10.03 21.39 -2.03
C SER A 1009 10.11 22.92 -2.03
N LEU A 1010 9.90 23.56 -0.88
CA LEU A 1010 9.94 25.02 -0.78
C LEU A 1010 11.35 25.59 -0.79
N SER A 1011 12.36 24.84 -0.34
CA SER A 1011 13.77 25.25 -0.45
C SER A 1011 14.16 25.53 -1.92
N SER A 1012 13.69 24.69 -2.85
CA SER A 1012 13.89 24.91 -4.30
C SER A 1012 13.19 26.18 -4.81
N ILE A 1013 11.99 26.47 -4.30
CA ILE A 1013 11.24 27.70 -4.63
C ILE A 1013 11.96 28.95 -4.08
N VAL A 1014 12.49 28.88 -2.85
CA VAL A 1014 13.31 29.93 -2.23
C VAL A 1014 14.51 30.26 -3.13
N SER A 1015 15.26 29.23 -3.54
CA SER A 1015 16.41 29.39 -4.41
C SER A 1015 16.01 30.04 -5.74
N GLY A 1016 14.93 29.56 -6.35
CA GLY A 1016 14.39 30.12 -7.60
C GLY A 1016 14.08 31.62 -7.53
N TYR A 1017 13.39 32.08 -6.48
CA TYR A 1017 13.06 33.50 -6.33
C TYR A 1017 14.31 34.39 -6.18
N ILE A 1018 15.31 33.94 -5.42
CA ILE A 1018 16.56 34.68 -5.22
C ILE A 1018 17.32 34.79 -6.54
N ILE A 1019 17.50 33.68 -7.28
CA ILE A 1019 18.20 33.67 -8.57
C ILE A 1019 17.46 34.54 -9.61
N ALA A 1020 16.12 34.54 -9.58
CA ALA A 1020 15.29 35.35 -10.46
C ALA A 1020 15.24 36.85 -10.08
N GLY A 1021 15.82 37.25 -8.94
CA GLY A 1021 15.94 38.65 -8.51
C GLY A 1021 14.89 39.14 -7.51
N GLN A 1022 14.05 38.26 -6.96
CA GLN A 1022 13.07 38.54 -5.91
C GLN A 1022 13.57 38.07 -4.53
N GLU A 1023 14.72 38.61 -4.11
CA GLU A 1023 15.44 38.22 -2.89
C GLU A 1023 14.55 38.22 -1.64
N GLN A 1024 13.81 39.31 -1.41
CA GLN A 1024 12.95 39.47 -0.23
C GLN A 1024 11.86 38.39 -0.13
N LYS A 1025 11.29 37.98 -1.27
CA LYS A 1025 10.25 36.95 -1.31
C LYS A 1025 10.83 35.58 -0.96
N GLY A 1026 12.00 35.24 -1.50
CA GLY A 1026 12.72 34.02 -1.14
C GLY A 1026 13.10 33.97 0.34
N LEU A 1027 13.66 35.06 0.88
CA LEU A 1027 14.04 35.15 2.29
C LEU A 1027 12.84 35.03 3.23
N GLN A 1028 11.70 35.64 2.89
CA GLN A 1028 10.49 35.53 3.71
C GLN A 1028 10.02 34.07 3.85
N ILE A 1029 10.02 33.31 2.75
CA ILE A 1029 9.66 31.88 2.76
C ILE A 1029 10.68 31.10 3.61
N ALA A 1030 11.97 31.36 3.45
CA ALA A 1030 13.03 30.70 4.22
C ALA A 1030 12.89 30.93 5.73
N GLU A 1031 12.58 32.15 6.17
CA GLU A 1031 12.37 32.45 7.59
C GLU A 1031 11.14 31.73 8.17
N VAL A 1032 10.04 31.63 7.41
CA VAL A 1032 8.85 30.88 7.83
C VAL A 1032 9.18 29.40 8.02
N LEU A 1033 9.92 28.79 7.09
CA LEU A 1033 10.34 27.39 7.20
C LEU A 1033 11.25 27.16 8.41
N LYS A 1034 12.30 27.99 8.57
CA LYS A 1034 13.23 27.90 9.71
C LYS A 1034 12.50 28.00 11.05
N LYS A 1035 11.55 28.93 11.16
CA LYS A 1035 10.73 29.09 12.37
C LYS A 1035 9.88 27.84 12.63
N GLY A 1036 9.19 27.32 11.61
CA GLY A 1036 8.39 26.10 11.73
C GLY A 1036 9.20 24.87 12.16
N ILE A 1037 10.42 24.72 11.63
CA ILE A 1037 11.34 23.64 12.01
C ILE A 1037 11.69 23.71 13.50
N PHE A 1038 11.96 24.90 14.03
CA PHE A 1038 12.22 25.06 15.47
C PHE A 1038 10.97 24.84 16.32
N GLU A 1039 9.80 25.32 15.90
CA GLU A 1039 8.53 25.09 16.61
C GLU A 1039 8.23 23.59 16.72
N GLU A 1040 8.44 22.82 15.65
CA GLU A 1040 8.31 21.37 15.67
C GLU A 1040 9.33 20.69 16.58
N TYR A 1041 10.60 21.08 16.48
CA TYR A 1041 11.66 20.49 17.29
C TYR A 1041 11.46 20.75 18.79
N ASP A 1042 11.10 21.98 19.16
CA ASP A 1042 10.82 22.36 20.54
C ASP A 1042 9.57 21.64 21.07
N TYR A 1043 8.56 21.40 20.21
CA TYR A 1043 7.43 20.55 20.59
C TYR A 1043 7.87 19.12 20.89
N TYR A 1044 8.70 18.50 20.04
CA TYR A 1044 9.21 17.14 20.28
C TYR A 1044 9.98 17.03 21.59
N LEU A 1045 10.83 18.01 21.90
CA LEU A 1045 11.56 18.08 23.16
C LEU A 1045 10.65 18.24 24.39
N SER A 1046 9.46 18.82 24.21
CA SER A 1046 8.48 18.97 25.29
C SER A 1046 7.70 17.69 25.63
N LEU A 1047 7.78 16.66 24.78
CA LEU A 1047 7.09 15.38 24.99
C LEU A 1047 7.84 14.49 25.99
N SER A 1048 7.19 13.40 26.43
CA SER A 1048 7.82 12.43 27.34
C SER A 1048 9.02 11.74 26.68
N LYS A 1049 9.98 11.24 27.47
CA LYS A 1049 11.13 10.49 26.93
C LYS A 1049 10.71 9.20 26.18
N ALA A 1050 9.56 8.63 26.52
CA ALA A 1050 8.97 7.51 25.78
C ALA A 1050 8.50 7.94 24.38
N ASP A 1051 7.75 9.05 24.27
CA ASP A 1051 7.31 9.58 22.98
C ASP A 1051 8.49 10.03 22.11
N GLN A 1052 9.48 10.68 22.74
CA GLN A 1052 10.72 11.08 22.07
C GLN A 1052 11.44 9.88 21.44
N SER A 1053 11.31 8.67 22.01
CA SER A 1053 11.93 7.46 21.45
C SER A 1053 11.34 7.06 20.09
N TYR A 1054 10.03 7.17 19.92
CA TYR A 1054 9.34 6.94 18.64
C TYR A 1054 9.57 8.10 17.64
N LEU A 1055 9.83 9.30 18.16
CA LEU A 1055 10.11 10.50 17.36
C LEU A 1055 11.60 10.72 17.03
N ARG A 1056 12.50 9.82 17.43
CA ARG A 1056 13.96 9.98 17.23
C ARG A 1056 14.34 10.30 15.79
N ARG A 1057 13.70 9.63 14.83
CA ARG A 1057 13.94 9.85 13.40
C ARG A 1057 13.57 11.28 13.00
N GLN A 1058 12.38 11.73 13.38
CA GLN A 1058 11.86 13.07 13.10
C GLN A 1058 12.73 14.15 13.75
N MET A 1059 13.11 13.96 15.01
CA MET A 1059 14.02 14.86 15.73
C MET A 1059 15.38 14.97 15.02
N ARG A 1060 15.97 13.84 14.61
CA ARG A 1060 17.25 13.81 13.89
C ARG A 1060 17.18 14.49 12.51
N THR A 1061 16.02 14.48 11.86
CA THR A 1061 15.83 15.13 10.56
C THR A 1061 15.66 16.65 10.63
N LYS A 1062 15.22 17.23 11.76
CA LYS A 1062 15.01 18.70 11.85
C LYS A 1062 16.28 19.53 11.62
N PRO A 1063 17.44 19.18 12.19
CA PRO A 1063 18.72 19.82 11.86
C PRO A 1063 19.04 19.79 10.36
N MET A 1064 18.81 18.65 9.70
CA MET A 1064 19.03 18.48 8.26
C MET A 1064 18.09 19.35 7.44
N GLU A 1065 16.79 19.39 7.79
CA GLU A 1065 15.81 20.28 7.14
C GLU A 1065 16.17 21.76 7.31
N TYR A 1066 16.67 22.16 8.48
CA TYR A 1066 17.12 23.53 8.73
C TYR A 1066 18.32 23.88 7.84
N SER A 1067 19.31 22.99 7.77
CA SER A 1067 20.47 23.15 6.89
C SER A 1067 20.07 23.19 5.42
N LEU A 1068 19.10 22.39 4.98
CA LEU A 1068 18.58 22.41 3.61
C LEU A 1068 18.02 23.80 3.23
N VAL A 1069 17.23 24.42 4.11
CA VAL A 1069 16.67 25.77 3.88
C VAL A 1069 17.79 26.82 3.82
N VAL A 1070 18.80 26.69 4.68
CA VAL A 1070 19.95 27.61 4.69
C VAL A 1070 20.79 27.43 3.42
N SER A 1071 21.11 26.19 3.06
CA SER A 1071 21.85 25.83 1.84
C SER A 1071 21.17 26.41 0.61
N ALA A 1072 19.85 26.25 0.48
CA ALA A 1072 19.12 26.76 -0.66
C ALA A 1072 19.27 28.28 -0.88
N VAL A 1073 19.40 29.05 0.19
CA VAL A 1073 19.67 30.51 0.14
C VAL A 1073 21.13 30.78 -0.19
N THR A 1074 22.08 30.10 0.46
CA THR A 1074 23.52 30.30 0.22
C THR A 1074 23.91 29.90 -1.20
N ASP A 1075 23.37 28.79 -1.69
CA ASP A 1075 23.59 28.28 -3.04
C ASP A 1075 23.01 29.21 -4.09
N ALA A 1076 21.83 29.80 -3.82
CA ALA A 1076 21.25 30.82 -4.69
C ALA A 1076 22.15 32.05 -4.80
N TYR A 1077 22.67 32.57 -3.68
CA TYR A 1077 23.62 33.69 -3.68
C TYR A 1077 24.91 33.35 -4.41
N THR A 1078 25.45 32.15 -4.20
CA THR A 1078 26.65 31.67 -4.89
C THR A 1078 26.44 31.56 -6.40
N LYS A 1079 25.29 31.03 -6.84
CA LYS A 1079 24.91 30.93 -8.26
C LYS A 1079 24.79 32.29 -8.96
N ILE A 1080 24.44 33.36 -8.22
CA ILE A 1080 24.43 34.75 -8.75
C ILE A 1080 25.71 35.55 -8.46
N GLY A 1081 26.77 34.89 -7.97
CA GLY A 1081 28.08 35.51 -7.73
C GLY A 1081 28.20 36.35 -6.45
N GLN A 1082 27.27 36.23 -5.50
CA GLN A 1082 27.21 37.01 -4.26
C GLN A 1082 27.71 36.22 -3.03
N LYS A 1083 28.93 35.67 -3.09
CA LYS A 1083 29.48 34.80 -2.03
C LYS A 1083 29.56 35.45 -0.64
N GLU A 1084 29.86 36.75 -0.56
CA GLU A 1084 29.91 37.47 0.73
C GLU A 1084 28.54 37.51 1.41
N LYS A 1085 27.46 37.71 0.64
CA LYS A 1085 26.09 37.65 1.16
C LYS A 1085 25.72 36.23 1.59
N ALA A 1086 26.18 35.21 0.86
CA ALA A 1086 25.98 33.82 1.25
C ALA A 1086 26.60 33.55 2.63
N TYR A 1087 27.86 33.93 2.82
CA TYR A 1087 28.55 33.79 4.11
C TYR A 1087 27.84 34.58 5.23
N ALA A 1088 27.48 35.85 4.98
CA ALA A 1088 26.77 36.66 5.97
C ALA A 1088 25.41 36.07 6.38
N TYR A 1089 24.65 35.51 5.42
CA TYR A 1089 23.39 34.84 5.70
C TYR A 1089 23.58 33.54 6.50
N LEU A 1090 24.64 32.78 6.19
CA LEU A 1090 24.98 31.56 6.90
C LEU A 1090 25.34 31.85 8.36
N VAL A 1091 26.24 32.82 8.61
CA VAL A 1091 26.58 33.27 9.96
C VAL A 1091 25.34 33.74 10.72
N LYS A 1092 24.48 34.55 10.07
CA LYS A 1092 23.21 35.00 10.66
C LYS A 1092 22.27 33.83 10.99
N SER A 1093 22.27 32.78 10.19
CA SER A 1093 21.44 31.59 10.42
C SER A 1093 21.93 30.71 11.58
N ILE A 1094 23.16 30.94 12.08
CA ILE A 1094 23.70 30.30 13.28
C ILE A 1094 23.27 31.04 14.56
N GLU A 1095 23.02 32.35 14.51
CA GLU A 1095 22.64 33.17 15.68
C GLU A 1095 21.46 32.60 16.51
N PRO A 1096 20.36 32.07 15.92
CA PRO A 1096 19.29 31.47 16.70
C PRO A 1096 19.73 30.22 17.48
N ILE A 1097 20.65 29.44 16.90
CA ILE A 1097 21.23 28.25 17.53
C ILE A 1097 22.15 28.69 18.67
N ASP A 1098 22.98 29.71 18.44
CA ASP A 1098 23.81 30.34 19.49
C ASP A 1098 22.96 30.84 20.65
N LYS A 1099 21.80 31.46 20.38
CA LYS A 1099 20.88 31.89 21.42
C LYS A 1099 20.36 30.71 22.25
N LYS A 1100 19.95 29.61 21.61
CA LYS A 1100 19.52 28.39 22.31
C LYS A 1100 20.66 27.79 23.15
N PHE A 1101 21.86 27.70 22.58
CA PHE A 1101 23.05 27.21 23.27
C PHE A 1101 23.41 28.08 24.49
N ASN A 1102 23.38 29.40 24.36
CA ASN A 1102 23.69 30.32 25.45
C ASN A 1102 22.66 30.24 26.60
N VAL A 1103 21.37 30.05 26.29
CA VAL A 1103 20.35 29.79 27.33
C VAL A 1103 20.63 28.47 28.03
N PHE A 1104 20.91 27.40 27.28
CA PHE A 1104 21.27 26.10 27.83
C PHE A 1104 22.49 26.18 28.78
N ILE A 1105 23.55 26.89 28.37
CA ILE A 1105 24.74 27.10 29.22
C ILE A 1105 24.40 27.88 30.49
N LYS A 1106 23.54 28.91 30.39
CA LYS A 1106 23.09 29.68 31.54
C LYS A 1106 22.30 28.80 32.52
N ASP A 1107 21.40 27.96 32.02
CA ASP A 1107 20.62 27.04 32.84
C ASP A 1107 21.54 26.04 33.57
N LEU A 1108 22.57 25.51 32.90
CA LEU A 1108 23.58 24.65 33.54
C LEU A 1108 24.33 25.39 34.67
N GLN A 1109 24.71 26.65 34.46
CA GLN A 1109 25.41 27.46 35.46
C GLN A 1109 24.55 27.76 36.70
N GLU A 1110 23.22 27.79 36.54
CA GLU A 1110 22.27 27.98 37.64
C GLU A 1110 21.99 26.67 38.42
N MET A 1111 22.46 25.51 37.92
CA MET A 1111 22.32 24.21 38.57
C MET A 1111 23.51 23.89 39.49
N GLY A 1112 23.28 23.01 40.47
CA GLY A 1112 24.38 22.43 41.25
C GLY A 1112 25.26 21.50 40.41
N ARG A 1113 26.57 21.45 40.69
CA ARG A 1113 27.61 20.77 39.89
C ARG A 1113 27.23 19.36 39.40
N ASP A 1114 26.75 18.51 40.30
CA ASP A 1114 26.39 17.11 39.96
C ASP A 1114 25.21 17.04 38.98
N LYS A 1115 24.25 17.96 39.12
CA LYS A 1115 23.12 18.08 38.21
C LYS A 1115 23.55 18.69 36.88
N ALA A 1116 24.39 19.73 36.90
CA ALA A 1116 24.93 20.35 35.69
C ALA A 1116 25.74 19.37 34.85
N MET A 1117 26.56 18.51 35.46
CA MET A 1117 27.27 17.44 34.74
C MET A 1117 26.29 16.50 34.03
N LYS A 1118 25.26 16.03 34.73
CA LYS A 1118 24.29 15.10 34.16
C LYS A 1118 23.47 15.73 33.03
N GLU A 1119 23.00 16.96 33.21
CA GLU A 1119 22.18 17.67 32.21
C GLU A 1119 23.02 18.21 31.03
N SER A 1120 24.35 18.26 31.15
CA SER A 1120 25.23 18.71 30.07
C SER A 1120 25.18 17.82 28.83
N GLU A 1121 24.82 16.54 28.97
CA GLU A 1121 24.62 15.61 27.85
C GLU A 1121 23.50 16.06 26.90
N ASN A 1122 22.51 16.82 27.40
CA ASN A 1122 21.42 17.37 26.57
C ASN A 1122 21.91 18.41 25.55
N VAL A 1123 23.20 18.80 25.58
CA VAL A 1123 23.80 19.57 24.48
C VAL A 1123 23.64 18.85 23.13
N GLN A 1124 23.52 17.53 23.13
CA GLN A 1124 23.25 16.70 21.95
C GLN A 1124 21.88 17.04 21.30
N GLU A 1125 21.00 17.73 22.00
CA GLU A 1125 19.74 18.26 21.44
C GLU A 1125 19.98 19.55 20.62
N ILE A 1126 21.16 20.17 20.70
CA ILE A 1126 21.51 21.42 20.01
C ILE A 1126 22.63 21.21 18.97
N THR A 1127 23.68 20.45 19.32
CA THR A 1127 24.88 20.28 18.48
C THR A 1127 24.62 19.77 17.06
N PRO A 1128 23.60 18.92 16.77
CA PRO A 1128 23.33 18.50 15.40
C PRO A 1128 23.01 19.66 14.46
N PHE A 1129 22.38 20.74 14.93
CA PHE A 1129 22.11 21.93 14.10
C PHE A 1129 23.41 22.63 13.67
N TYR A 1130 24.43 22.64 14.52
CA TYR A 1130 25.75 23.15 14.14
C TYR A 1130 26.42 22.24 13.11
N GLN A 1131 26.44 20.92 13.37
CA GLN A 1131 27.12 19.95 12.51
C GLN A 1131 26.65 20.04 11.05
N TYR A 1132 25.34 20.01 10.79
CA TYR A 1132 24.82 20.13 9.43
C TYR A 1132 25.08 21.50 8.78
N LEU A 1133 25.28 22.57 9.56
CA LEU A 1133 25.63 23.88 9.02
C LEU A 1133 27.14 24.04 8.81
N PHE A 1134 27.97 23.26 9.51
CA PHE A 1134 29.41 23.23 9.30
C PHE A 1134 29.75 22.68 7.91
N ASP A 1135 29.02 21.67 7.45
CA ASP A 1135 29.15 21.15 6.07
C ASP A 1135 28.83 22.23 5.03
N VAL A 1136 27.83 23.08 5.29
CA VAL A 1136 27.48 24.23 4.43
C VAL A 1136 28.51 25.36 4.56
N MET A 1137 29.19 25.50 5.71
CA MET A 1137 30.18 26.54 5.99
C MET A 1137 31.54 26.24 5.39
N GLU A 1138 31.93 24.97 5.28
CA GLU A 1138 33.26 24.55 4.85
C GLU A 1138 33.77 25.21 3.55
N PRO A 1139 32.94 25.40 2.50
CA PRO A 1139 33.38 26.07 1.27
C PRO A 1139 33.64 27.59 1.43
N TYR A 1140 33.17 28.21 2.51
CA TYR A 1140 33.28 29.65 2.78
C TYR A 1140 34.32 29.96 3.86
N ASP A 1141 34.38 29.15 4.93
CA ASP A 1141 35.33 29.28 6.04
C ASP A 1141 35.62 27.90 6.65
N SER A 1142 36.74 27.32 6.26
CA SER A 1142 37.18 26.01 6.72
C SER A 1142 37.68 25.99 8.16
N THR A 1143 37.88 27.15 8.79
CA THR A 1143 38.35 27.26 10.19
C THR A 1143 37.20 27.42 11.19
N TYR A 1144 36.07 27.99 10.76
CA TYR A 1144 34.91 28.30 11.60
C TYR A 1144 34.43 27.11 12.44
N SER A 1145 34.24 25.94 11.83
CA SER A 1145 33.70 24.75 12.50
C SER A 1145 34.56 24.35 13.71
N LYS A 1146 35.88 24.32 13.54
CA LYS A 1146 36.83 23.96 14.60
C LYS A 1146 36.88 25.02 15.70
N GLU A 1147 36.82 26.30 15.34
CA GLU A 1147 36.76 27.39 16.32
C GLU A 1147 35.48 27.32 17.15
N LYS A 1148 34.33 27.07 16.50
CA LYS A 1148 33.04 26.98 17.14
C LYS A 1148 32.91 25.76 18.05
N GLU A 1149 33.40 24.60 17.63
CA GLU A 1149 33.48 23.40 18.46
C GLU A 1149 34.31 23.63 19.73
N ASN A 1150 35.46 24.32 19.61
CA ASN A 1150 36.28 24.68 20.76
C ASN A 1150 35.55 25.63 21.72
N GLN A 1151 34.81 26.61 21.19
CA GLN A 1151 33.98 27.52 22.00
C GLN A 1151 32.88 26.75 22.75
N ILE A 1152 32.15 25.88 22.05
CA ILE A 1152 31.09 25.04 22.63
C ILE A 1152 31.65 24.17 23.75
N THR A 1153 32.75 23.46 23.47
CA THR A 1153 33.41 22.56 24.44
C THR A 1153 33.89 23.33 25.67
N THR A 1154 34.53 24.48 25.48
CA THR A 1154 35.02 25.31 26.58
C THR A 1154 33.88 25.85 27.44
N ALA A 1155 32.77 26.28 26.83
CA ALA A 1155 31.61 26.79 27.54
C ALA A 1155 30.94 25.71 28.42
N ILE A 1156 30.80 24.49 27.91
CA ILE A 1156 30.26 23.35 28.66
C ILE A 1156 31.17 23.01 29.84
N ILE A 1157 32.48 22.84 29.61
CA ILE A 1157 33.45 22.55 30.66
C ILE A 1157 33.40 23.60 31.78
N LYS A 1158 33.21 24.87 31.42
CA LYS A 1158 33.12 25.97 32.39
C LYS A 1158 31.80 25.93 33.18
N ALA A 1159 30.69 25.54 32.55
CA ALA A 1159 29.38 25.48 33.18
C ALA A 1159 29.20 24.26 34.10
N THR A 1160 29.98 23.19 33.89
CA THR A 1160 29.91 21.94 34.69
C THR A 1160 31.00 21.83 35.76
N LYS A 1161 31.86 22.85 35.90
CA LYS A 1161 32.87 22.97 36.96
C LYS A 1161 32.28 23.67 38.17
#